data_AF-A0A485K702-F1
#
_entry.id   AF-A0A485K702-F1
#
_cell.length_a   1.000
_cell.length_b   1.000
_cell.length_c   1.000
_cell.angle_alpha   90.00
_cell.angle_beta   90.00
_cell.angle_gamma   90.00
#
_symmetry.space_group_name_H-M   'P 1'
#
loop_
_entity.id
_entity.type
_entity.pdbx_description
1 polymer ?
#
loop_
_entity_poly.entity_id
_entity_poly.type
_entity_poly.pdbx_seq_one_letter_code
_entity_poly.pdbx_strand_id
1 'polypeptide(L)'
;MPRVRSWLHRPTLVLVAVHLMHLFSSLYFFCLGYIMINLTPFDAKAFQAYAPKSSALLYFVVALVHVSPVVPCLPLRRLPSIHFFDQSRTAVTPLTRASSLSSLSWPMFARRVAAMPTNVSMALGHLVELFSETWIAAQMARHLVQRNVAFFYVIVLVVNAIFTSWILLFRSSKLKTTLLGLFDSFLSFLLAAGIPLFEFILPFVFFVVGGTGNEAHDYAWLARSVTSSRTIIVWSPIQPIMVVIPSLLNYIALCDVSRCLRKHATPRSTRVQLVPWVVKVPTKAVAADTSRPVFDGSLSSVVKIGKQAFNSHQEYGKWLQIVIGISTLWGLAILVVAIAAEFYRDACPVGCVYDSAPWLTTACNCIYFRWTCGPNDTDVSVEARVNSSRLGPNLLFLHIQNCAFPSGLQPTTLVQYQRLYGLHIEMSEMAEWNAPSSALPNSLIVFQIRYSQLRQVPQVLHNPGPNLVAIYLVGAPLGNIPHDILANWSHLNSLWLSSSNMTEIPPGVLQMQDLELLAVDSNNISTLPSGLQQMAQLNWLYAESNQISVFPTDLVVAKPGIVLYLNHNPISTIPDSLVPKLGTIIDVASTPFCSSQSGVVCSPDCSDICSRPMRGNFLCDLPCNTSACNYDNGDCNF
;
A
#
# COMPACT_ATOMS: atom_id res chain seq x y z
N MET A 1 -25.81 24.93 -26.26
CA MET A 1 -25.32 24.79 -24.87
C MET A 1 -24.47 25.98 -24.45
N PRO A 2 -25.04 27.02 -23.80
CA PRO A 2 -24.28 28.23 -23.40
C PRO A 2 -23.57 28.12 -22.03
N ARG A 3 -23.95 27.17 -21.18
CA ARG A 3 -23.49 27.07 -19.78
C ARG A 3 -22.04 26.58 -19.60
N VAL A 4 -21.49 25.81 -20.55
CA VAL A 4 -20.08 25.38 -20.49
C VAL A 4 -19.12 26.55 -20.79
N ARG A 5 -19.60 27.60 -21.49
CA ARG A 5 -18.78 28.73 -21.93
C ARG A 5 -18.40 29.69 -20.79
N SER A 6 -19.13 29.70 -19.66
CA SER A 6 -18.91 30.67 -18.56
C SER A 6 -17.79 30.26 -17.58
N TRP A 7 -17.55 28.96 -17.39
CA TRP A 7 -16.44 28.46 -16.56
C TRP A 7 -15.06 28.81 -17.17
N LEU A 8 -14.98 28.84 -18.49
CA LEU A 8 -13.77 29.04 -19.29
C LEU A 8 -13.29 30.51 -19.41
N HIS A 9 -14.02 31.47 -18.86
CA HIS A 9 -13.56 32.87 -18.72
C HIS A 9 -12.85 33.14 -17.39
N ARG A 10 -12.65 32.12 -16.56
CA ARG A 10 -11.90 32.24 -15.29
C ARG A 10 -10.59 31.44 -15.39
N PRO A 11 -9.54 31.97 -16.05
CA PRO A 11 -8.21 31.33 -16.09
C PRO A 11 -7.65 31.07 -14.69
N THR A 12 -8.11 31.81 -13.70
CA THR A 12 -7.87 31.61 -12.27
C THR A 12 -8.35 30.25 -11.77
N LEU A 13 -9.53 29.78 -12.17
CA LEU A 13 -10.08 28.52 -11.67
C LEU A 13 -9.30 27.31 -12.22
N VAL A 14 -9.00 27.30 -13.52
CA VAL A 14 -8.16 26.25 -14.11
C VAL A 14 -6.77 26.23 -13.50
N LEU A 15 -6.20 27.40 -13.23
CA LEU A 15 -4.91 27.50 -12.55
C LEU A 15 -4.97 26.97 -11.10
N VAL A 16 -6.08 27.22 -10.38
CA VAL A 16 -6.32 26.63 -9.05
C VAL A 16 -6.39 25.11 -9.15
N ALA A 17 -7.10 24.54 -10.12
CA ALA A 17 -7.17 23.09 -10.32
C ALA A 17 -5.77 22.48 -10.58
N VAL A 18 -4.96 23.11 -11.44
CA VAL A 18 -3.57 22.69 -11.70
C VAL A 18 -2.72 22.76 -10.42
N HIS A 19 -2.86 23.82 -9.63
CA HIS A 19 -2.16 23.93 -8.35
C HIS A 19 -2.61 22.87 -7.34
N LEU A 20 -3.91 22.55 -7.27
CA LEU A 20 -4.41 21.46 -6.43
C LEU A 20 -3.84 20.11 -6.84
N MET A 21 -3.75 19.80 -8.14
CA MET A 21 -3.12 18.56 -8.62
C MET A 21 -1.64 18.49 -8.21
N HIS A 22 -0.88 19.59 -8.35
CA HIS A 22 0.49 19.66 -7.86
C HIS A 22 0.60 19.44 -6.35
N LEU A 23 -0.28 20.06 -5.56
CA LEU A 23 -0.30 19.92 -4.11
C LEU A 23 -0.63 18.50 -3.68
N PHE A 24 -1.64 17.86 -4.29
CA PHE A 24 -1.99 16.47 -3.97
C PHE A 24 -0.91 15.48 -4.41
N SER A 25 -0.29 15.66 -5.58
CA SER A 25 0.88 14.85 -5.97
C SER A 25 2.03 15.03 -4.99
N SER A 26 2.33 16.27 -4.58
CA SER A 26 3.35 16.52 -3.57
C SER A 26 3.02 15.86 -2.24
N LEU A 27 1.76 15.95 -1.78
CA LEU A 27 1.32 15.33 -0.53
C LEU A 27 1.50 13.82 -0.60
N TYR A 28 1.07 13.19 -1.70
CA TYR A 28 1.23 11.76 -1.92
C TYR A 28 2.69 11.31 -1.81
N PHE A 29 3.60 11.92 -2.58
CA PHE A 29 5.01 11.55 -2.56
C PHE A 29 5.70 11.90 -1.23
N PHE A 30 5.26 12.97 -0.55
CA PHE A 30 5.75 13.27 0.78
C PHE A 30 5.33 12.18 1.79
N CYS A 31 4.07 11.74 1.75
CA CYS A 31 3.58 10.63 2.57
C CYS A 31 4.35 9.34 2.27
N LEU A 32 4.59 9.00 0.99
CA LEU A 32 5.42 7.85 0.63
C LEU A 32 6.83 7.97 1.23
N GLY A 33 7.48 9.13 1.07
CA GLY A 33 8.81 9.38 1.63
C GLY A 33 8.83 9.26 3.16
N TYR A 34 7.81 9.81 3.82
CA TYR A 34 7.66 9.79 5.27
C TYR A 34 7.42 8.38 5.81
N ILE A 35 6.54 7.60 5.16
CA ILE A 35 6.30 6.20 5.55
C ILE A 35 7.62 5.43 5.42
N MET A 36 8.28 5.49 4.26
CA MET A 36 9.47 4.69 3.99
C MET A 36 10.67 5.05 4.89
N ILE A 37 10.83 6.31 5.31
CA ILE A 37 11.93 6.70 6.21
C ILE A 37 11.68 6.30 7.67
N ASN A 38 10.41 6.17 8.08
CA ASN A 38 10.00 5.83 9.44
C ASN A 38 9.67 4.34 9.62
N LEU A 39 9.79 3.51 8.59
CA LEU A 39 9.66 2.06 8.74
C LEU A 39 10.67 1.55 9.78
N THR A 40 10.17 0.88 10.82
CA THR A 40 11.02 0.15 11.75
C THR A 40 11.69 -1.03 11.03
N PRO A 41 12.79 -1.59 11.57
CA PRO A 41 13.37 -2.83 11.02
C PRO A 41 12.32 -3.96 10.94
N PHE A 42 11.42 -4.00 11.91
CA PHE A 42 10.27 -4.91 11.91
C PHE A 42 9.34 -4.66 10.72
N ASP A 43 8.83 -3.44 10.56
CA ASP A 43 7.88 -3.13 9.48
C ASP A 43 8.51 -3.38 8.11
N ALA A 44 9.80 -3.05 7.96
CA ALA A 44 10.54 -3.30 6.73
C ALA A 44 10.60 -4.80 6.40
N LYS A 45 10.76 -5.67 7.42
CA LYS A 45 10.76 -7.12 7.26
C LYS A 45 9.35 -7.66 6.97
N ALA A 46 8.35 -7.22 7.73
CA ALA A 46 6.95 -7.60 7.57
C ALA A 46 6.43 -7.27 6.17
N PHE A 47 6.69 -6.05 5.67
CA PHE A 47 6.26 -5.64 4.34
C PHE A 47 7.23 -6.01 3.22
N GLN A 48 8.35 -6.66 3.53
CA GLN A 48 9.42 -7.02 2.57
C GLN A 48 9.93 -5.80 1.79
N ALA A 49 10.17 -4.71 2.52
CA ALA A 49 10.58 -3.44 1.95
C ALA A 49 11.99 -3.50 1.34
N TYR A 50 12.11 -3.03 0.11
CA TYR A 50 13.35 -2.91 -0.65
C TYR A 50 13.91 -1.48 -0.55
N ALA A 51 15.12 -1.37 0.02
CA ALA A 51 15.89 -0.12 0.13
C ALA A 51 15.06 1.09 0.62
N PRO A 52 14.39 1.01 1.79
CA PRO A 52 13.37 1.97 2.18
C PRO A 52 13.88 3.42 2.29
N LYS A 53 15.07 3.62 2.89
CA LYS A 53 15.68 4.95 3.05
C LYS A 53 16.05 5.61 1.72
N SER A 54 16.54 4.86 0.75
CA SER A 54 16.89 5.37 -0.59
C SER A 54 15.63 5.73 -1.38
N SER A 55 14.61 4.88 -1.31
CA SER A 55 13.29 5.14 -1.91
C SER A 55 12.63 6.37 -1.29
N ALA A 56 12.77 6.57 0.02
CA ALA A 56 12.27 7.76 0.72
C ALA A 56 12.86 9.06 0.17
N LEU A 57 14.20 9.11 0.01
CA LEU A 57 14.88 10.26 -0.56
C LEU A 57 14.37 10.57 -1.98
N LEU A 58 14.21 9.55 -2.82
CA LEU A 58 13.66 9.70 -4.17
C LEU A 58 12.26 10.33 -4.14
N TYR A 59 11.37 9.84 -3.27
CA TYR A 59 10.01 10.37 -3.15
C TYR A 59 9.97 11.79 -2.59
N PHE A 60 10.81 12.15 -1.61
CA PHE A 60 10.92 13.54 -1.15
C PHE A 60 11.38 14.48 -2.26
N VAL A 61 12.32 14.06 -3.11
CA VAL A 61 12.75 14.85 -4.27
C VAL A 61 11.58 15.08 -5.24
N VAL A 62 10.80 14.03 -5.54
CA VAL A 62 9.62 14.15 -6.41
C VAL A 62 8.57 15.07 -5.79
N ALA A 63 8.32 14.97 -4.48
CA ALA A 63 7.42 15.88 -3.78
C ALA A 63 7.85 17.35 -3.96
N LEU A 64 9.14 17.65 -3.74
CA LEU A 64 9.70 19.00 -3.93
C LEU A 64 9.56 19.51 -5.37
N VAL A 65 9.74 18.64 -6.37
CA VAL A 65 9.51 18.98 -7.78
C VAL A 65 8.06 19.46 -7.98
N HIS A 66 7.07 18.75 -7.44
CA HIS A 66 5.66 19.14 -7.55
C HIS A 66 5.29 20.40 -6.76
N VAL A 67 5.99 20.74 -5.66
CA VAL A 67 5.77 22.02 -4.93
C VAL A 67 6.32 23.23 -5.67
N SER A 68 7.39 23.06 -6.46
CA SER A 68 8.13 24.15 -7.10
C SER A 68 7.28 25.15 -7.93
N PRO A 69 6.19 24.76 -8.62
CA PRO A 69 5.35 25.71 -9.36
C PRO A 69 4.41 26.52 -8.46
N VAL A 70 4.18 26.08 -7.22
CA VAL A 70 3.28 26.71 -6.24
C VAL A 70 4.06 27.72 -5.37
N VAL A 71 5.33 27.44 -5.05
CA VAL A 71 6.19 28.29 -4.20
C VAL A 71 7.30 28.93 -5.04
N PRO A 72 7.17 30.23 -5.41
CA PRO A 72 8.12 30.90 -6.33
C PRO A 72 9.56 31.02 -5.80
N CYS A 73 9.77 30.86 -4.49
CA CYS A 73 11.05 31.04 -3.82
C CYS A 73 11.97 29.79 -3.86
N LEU A 74 11.50 28.64 -4.35
CA LEU A 74 12.32 27.42 -4.44
C LEU A 74 13.28 27.48 -5.66
N PRO A 75 14.61 27.36 -5.48
CA PRO A 75 15.60 27.47 -6.56
C PRO A 75 15.62 26.26 -7.52
N LEU A 76 14.82 25.22 -7.27
CA LEU A 76 14.69 24.01 -8.10
C LEU A 76 14.29 24.32 -9.57
N ARG A 77 13.61 25.45 -9.79
CA ARG A 77 13.23 25.92 -11.14
C ARG A 77 14.43 26.25 -12.04
N ARG A 78 15.65 26.34 -11.48
CA ARG A 78 16.91 26.64 -12.18
C ARG A 78 17.82 25.43 -12.38
N LEU A 79 17.38 24.22 -12.03
CA LEU A 79 18.18 23.00 -12.23
C LEU A 79 18.42 22.72 -13.74
N PRO A 80 19.67 22.54 -14.19
CA PRO A 80 20.00 22.38 -15.61
C PRO A 80 19.28 21.23 -16.29
N SER A 81 19.05 20.11 -15.58
CA SER A 81 18.40 18.91 -16.11
C SER A 81 16.91 19.14 -16.43
N ILE A 82 16.21 19.91 -15.60
CA ILE A 82 14.79 20.26 -15.83
C ILE A 82 14.70 21.34 -16.92
N HIS A 83 15.64 22.29 -16.92
CA HIS A 83 15.76 23.32 -17.96
C HIS A 83 16.10 22.74 -19.35
N PHE A 84 16.88 21.65 -19.40
CA PHE A 84 17.23 20.95 -20.64
C PHE A 84 16.01 20.31 -21.32
N PHE A 85 15.17 19.60 -20.54
CA PHE A 85 13.90 19.08 -21.06
C PHE A 85 12.94 20.23 -21.45
N ASP A 86 12.92 21.32 -20.68
CA ASP A 86 12.06 22.48 -20.96
C ASP A 86 12.47 23.27 -22.23
N GLN A 87 13.78 23.42 -22.49
CA GLN A 87 14.29 24.03 -23.72
C GLN A 87 14.13 23.15 -24.95
N SER A 88 14.25 21.83 -24.80
CA SER A 88 14.13 20.90 -25.94
C SER A 88 12.75 20.91 -26.62
N ARG A 89 11.67 21.20 -25.87
CA ARG A 89 10.31 21.31 -26.44
C ARG A 89 10.02 22.65 -27.12
N THR A 90 10.81 23.69 -26.87
CA THR A 90 10.56 25.07 -27.34
C THR A 90 11.50 25.54 -28.47
N ALA A 91 12.51 24.75 -28.83
CA ALA A 91 13.40 25.06 -29.94
C ALA A 91 12.70 24.83 -31.30
N VAL A 92 12.09 25.90 -31.84
CA VAL A 92 11.56 25.96 -33.22
C VAL A 92 12.68 26.25 -34.25
N THR A 93 13.94 26.34 -33.84
CA THR A 93 15.04 26.65 -34.75
C THR A 93 15.94 25.43 -34.99
N PRO A 94 16.12 24.98 -36.25
CA PRO A 94 17.14 23.99 -36.56
C PRO A 94 18.50 24.62 -36.24
N LEU A 95 19.22 24.03 -35.28
CA LEU A 95 20.59 24.43 -34.96
C LEU A 95 21.47 24.11 -36.17
N THR A 96 21.75 25.13 -36.97
CA THR A 96 22.78 25.08 -38.00
C THR A 96 24.14 24.80 -37.34
N ARG A 97 24.71 23.65 -37.70
CA ARG A 97 26.13 23.32 -37.84
C ARG A 97 27.09 24.01 -36.85
N ALA A 98 27.51 23.26 -35.83
CA ALA A 98 28.78 23.49 -35.16
C ALA A 98 29.52 22.16 -34.96
N SER A 99 30.72 22.11 -35.50
CA SER A 99 31.68 21.00 -35.58
C SER A 99 32.40 20.76 -34.26
N SER A 100 32.49 19.48 -33.85
CA SER A 100 33.70 18.75 -33.43
C SER A 100 33.34 17.66 -32.40
N LEU A 101 33.91 16.47 -32.60
CA LEU A 101 33.75 15.29 -31.76
C LEU A 101 34.68 15.36 -30.53
N SER A 102 34.19 14.93 -29.37
CA SER A 102 34.81 13.86 -28.57
C SER A 102 34.11 13.63 -27.22
N SER A 103 34.24 12.41 -26.71
CA SER A 103 33.76 11.83 -25.44
C SER A 103 32.36 11.16 -25.45
N LEU A 104 32.42 9.83 -25.35
CA LEU A 104 31.33 8.89 -25.11
C LEU A 104 30.96 9.00 -23.61
N SER A 105 29.87 9.68 -23.30
CA SER A 105 29.20 9.61 -22.00
C SER A 105 27.73 10.06 -22.19
N TRP A 106 26.91 9.93 -21.15
CA TRP A 106 25.51 10.36 -20.99
C TRP A 106 24.92 11.48 -21.91
N PRO A 107 25.66 12.54 -22.36
CA PRO A 107 25.18 13.56 -23.31
C PRO A 107 24.63 13.09 -24.67
N MET A 108 24.95 11.89 -25.19
CA MET A 108 24.44 11.47 -26.51
C MET A 108 22.94 11.12 -26.53
N PHE A 109 22.44 10.45 -25.50
CA PHE A 109 21.02 10.13 -25.37
C PHE A 109 20.20 11.41 -25.17
N ALA A 110 20.66 12.29 -24.27
CA ALA A 110 20.06 13.59 -24.01
C ALA A 110 20.02 14.47 -25.28
N ARG A 111 21.12 14.54 -26.05
CA ARG A 111 21.16 15.27 -27.34
C ARG A 111 20.21 14.69 -28.39
N ARG A 112 20.08 13.36 -28.48
CA ARG A 112 19.15 12.73 -29.43
C ARG A 112 17.69 12.97 -29.04
N VAL A 113 17.35 12.91 -27.76
CA VAL A 113 16.01 13.25 -27.25
C VAL A 113 15.70 14.73 -27.48
N ALA A 114 16.68 15.62 -27.26
CA ALA A 114 16.50 17.05 -27.49
C ALA A 114 16.39 17.45 -28.98
N ALA A 115 16.89 16.61 -29.87
CA ALA A 115 16.76 16.77 -31.32
C ALA A 115 15.48 16.13 -31.90
N MET A 116 14.66 15.44 -31.07
CA MET A 116 13.40 14.86 -31.55
C MET A 116 12.35 15.94 -31.79
N PRO A 117 11.53 15.81 -32.86
CA PRO A 117 10.34 16.63 -33.02
C PRO A 117 9.43 16.50 -31.79
N THR A 118 8.87 17.61 -31.32
CA THR A 118 8.04 17.67 -30.10
C THR A 118 6.95 16.60 -30.07
N ASN A 119 6.30 16.32 -31.21
CA ASN A 119 5.24 15.32 -31.31
C ASN A 119 5.74 13.88 -31.09
N VAL A 120 6.97 13.57 -31.52
CA VAL A 120 7.59 12.25 -31.30
C VAL A 120 7.96 12.08 -29.83
N SER A 121 8.51 13.12 -29.20
CA SER A 121 8.81 13.12 -27.77
C SER A 121 7.55 12.96 -26.91
N MET A 122 6.45 13.63 -27.25
CA MET A 122 5.16 13.45 -26.56
C MET A 122 4.60 12.04 -26.73
N ALA A 123 4.61 11.51 -27.96
CA ALA A 123 4.11 10.18 -28.26
C ALA A 123 4.91 9.08 -27.51
N LEU A 124 6.24 9.21 -27.44
CA LEU A 124 7.09 8.31 -26.68
C LEU A 124 6.83 8.41 -25.17
N GLY A 125 6.62 9.63 -24.65
CA GLY A 125 6.25 9.86 -23.25
C GLY A 125 4.97 9.14 -22.87
N HIS A 126 3.91 9.27 -23.67
CA HIS A 126 2.64 8.57 -23.45
C HIS A 126 2.79 7.03 -23.46
N LEU A 127 3.62 6.47 -24.34
CA LEU A 127 3.85 5.02 -24.35
C LEU A 127 4.56 4.54 -23.07
N VAL A 128 5.53 5.31 -22.59
CA VAL A 128 6.27 5.01 -21.35
C VAL A 128 5.36 5.13 -20.12
N GLU A 129 4.51 6.15 -20.09
CA GLU A 129 3.47 6.34 -19.07
C GLU A 129 2.50 5.16 -19.06
N LEU A 130 1.90 4.84 -20.22
CA LEU A 130 0.95 3.74 -20.38
C LEU A 130 1.56 2.39 -19.97
N PHE A 131 2.83 2.13 -20.31
CA PHE A 131 3.53 0.92 -19.87
C PHE A 131 3.64 0.83 -18.35
N SER A 132 4.02 1.94 -17.71
CA SER A 132 4.21 2.00 -16.25
C SER A 132 2.88 1.84 -15.51
N GLU A 133 1.84 2.53 -15.96
CA GLU A 133 0.48 2.43 -15.40
C GLU A 133 -0.15 1.06 -15.65
N THR A 134 0.09 0.44 -16.82
CA THR A 134 -0.33 -0.93 -17.10
C THR A 134 0.34 -1.92 -16.14
N TRP A 135 1.63 -1.72 -15.85
CA TRP A 135 2.34 -2.55 -14.88
C TRP A 135 1.73 -2.41 -13.48
N ILE A 136 1.46 -1.19 -13.02
CA ILE A 136 0.80 -0.93 -11.73
C ILE A 136 -0.58 -1.60 -11.69
N ALA A 137 -1.39 -1.43 -12.72
CA ALA A 137 -2.72 -2.04 -12.83
C ALA A 137 -2.65 -3.58 -12.77
N ALA A 138 -1.69 -4.19 -13.45
CA ALA A 138 -1.48 -5.63 -13.42
C ALA A 138 -1.05 -6.14 -12.02
N GLN A 139 -0.25 -5.36 -11.27
CA GLN A 139 0.09 -5.70 -9.89
C GLN A 139 -1.12 -5.57 -8.96
N MET A 140 -1.91 -4.51 -9.09
CA MET A 140 -3.16 -4.35 -8.34
C MET A 140 -4.10 -5.51 -8.60
N ALA A 141 -4.32 -5.87 -9.87
CA ALA A 141 -5.17 -7.00 -10.24
C ALA A 141 -4.70 -8.33 -9.62
N ARG A 142 -3.39 -8.57 -9.54
CA ARG A 142 -2.83 -9.82 -9.00
C ARG A 142 -2.86 -9.92 -7.47
N HIS A 143 -2.77 -8.80 -6.76
CA HIS A 143 -2.47 -8.80 -5.33
C HIS A 143 -3.50 -8.09 -4.47
N LEU A 144 -4.23 -7.11 -5.02
CA LEU A 144 -5.15 -6.30 -4.25
C LEU A 144 -6.47 -7.05 -4.05
N VAL A 145 -6.87 -7.20 -2.78
CA VAL A 145 -8.16 -7.79 -2.39
C VAL A 145 -9.33 -6.88 -2.79
N GLN A 146 -9.10 -5.57 -2.82
CA GLN A 146 -10.10 -4.58 -3.23
C GLN A 146 -10.23 -4.54 -4.76
N ARG A 147 -10.90 -5.56 -5.31
CA ARG A 147 -11.07 -5.75 -6.76
C ARG A 147 -11.75 -4.57 -7.46
N ASN A 148 -12.70 -3.93 -6.78
CA ASN A 148 -13.37 -2.71 -7.23
C ASN A 148 -12.38 -1.56 -7.47
N VAL A 149 -11.41 -1.37 -6.58
CA VAL A 149 -10.37 -0.33 -6.71
C VAL A 149 -9.44 -0.67 -7.88
N ALA A 150 -9.00 -1.92 -7.98
CA ALA A 150 -8.16 -2.39 -9.09
C ALA A 150 -8.86 -2.21 -10.45
N PHE A 151 -10.14 -2.59 -10.55
CA PHE A 151 -10.92 -2.43 -11.77
C PHE A 151 -11.16 -0.96 -12.10
N PHE A 152 -11.48 -0.12 -11.10
CA PHE A 152 -11.63 1.33 -11.28
C PHE A 152 -10.35 1.97 -11.85
N TYR A 153 -9.18 1.61 -11.30
CA TYR A 153 -7.88 2.06 -11.81
C TYR A 153 -7.72 1.71 -13.30
N VAL A 154 -8.09 0.48 -13.69
CA VAL A 154 -8.04 0.05 -15.09
C VAL A 154 -8.98 0.84 -15.97
N ILE A 155 -10.21 1.13 -15.53
CA ILE A 155 -11.14 1.95 -16.31
C ILE A 155 -10.55 3.34 -16.57
N VAL A 156 -9.95 3.97 -15.55
CA VAL A 156 -9.28 5.27 -15.70
C VAL A 156 -8.09 5.14 -16.66
N LEU A 157 -7.29 4.07 -16.58
CA LEU A 157 -6.18 3.78 -17.48
C LEU A 157 -6.62 3.63 -18.94
N VAL A 158 -7.72 2.90 -19.18
CA VAL A 158 -8.27 2.70 -20.54
C VAL A 158 -8.80 4.01 -21.10
N VAL A 159 -9.52 4.80 -20.28
CA VAL A 159 -9.97 6.13 -20.69
C VAL A 159 -8.77 7.03 -20.98
N ASN A 160 -7.71 6.97 -20.16
CA ASN A 160 -6.46 7.69 -20.40
C ASN A 160 -5.86 7.26 -21.76
N ALA A 161 -5.63 5.97 -21.96
CA ALA A 161 -5.03 5.42 -23.19
C ALA A 161 -5.79 5.82 -24.47
N ILE A 162 -7.12 5.75 -24.45
CA ILE A 162 -7.95 6.04 -25.62
C ILE A 162 -8.11 7.55 -25.81
N PHE A 163 -8.47 8.29 -24.77
CA PHE A 163 -8.81 9.71 -24.92
C PHE A 163 -7.60 10.58 -25.21
N THR A 164 -6.48 10.36 -24.53
CA THR A 164 -5.22 11.12 -24.72
C THR A 164 -4.67 10.92 -26.14
N SER A 165 -4.77 9.70 -26.66
CA SER A 165 -4.41 9.37 -28.03
C SER A 165 -5.24 10.14 -29.06
N TRP A 166 -6.54 10.35 -28.82
CA TRP A 166 -7.41 11.11 -29.73
C TRP A 166 -7.18 12.61 -29.64
N ILE A 167 -6.81 13.14 -28.46
CA ILE A 167 -6.44 14.55 -28.27
C ILE A 167 -5.30 14.97 -29.19
N LEU A 168 -4.31 14.09 -29.40
CA LEU A 168 -3.16 14.33 -30.27
C LEU A 168 -3.56 14.60 -31.74
N LEU A 169 -4.80 14.31 -32.14
CA LEU A 169 -5.34 14.58 -33.50
C LEU A 169 -6.11 15.91 -33.60
N PHE A 170 -6.55 16.51 -32.50
CA PHE A 170 -7.44 17.66 -32.53
C PHE A 170 -6.70 19.01 -32.52
N ARG A 171 -6.32 19.50 -33.70
CA ARG A 171 -5.82 20.87 -33.89
C ARG A 171 -6.95 21.89 -34.11
N SER A 172 -7.88 22.05 -33.17
CA SER A 172 -8.93 23.07 -33.28
C SER A 172 -8.86 24.03 -32.10
N SER A 173 -8.84 25.35 -32.37
CA SER A 173 -8.82 26.51 -31.46
C SER A 173 -8.05 26.37 -30.13
N LYS A 174 -7.25 27.39 -29.78
CA LYS A 174 -6.42 27.40 -28.56
C LYS A 174 -7.17 27.00 -27.27
N LEU A 175 -8.48 27.27 -27.20
CA LEU A 175 -9.36 26.88 -26.11
C LEU A 175 -9.55 25.35 -25.97
N LYS A 176 -9.71 24.60 -27.07
CA LYS A 176 -9.87 23.14 -26.97
C LYS A 176 -8.54 22.48 -26.62
N THR A 177 -7.42 22.98 -27.12
CA THR A 177 -6.09 22.47 -26.76
C THR A 177 -5.81 22.58 -25.25
N THR A 178 -6.20 23.69 -24.61
CA THR A 178 -6.03 23.85 -23.15
C THR A 178 -6.96 22.94 -22.34
N LEU A 179 -8.23 22.79 -22.76
CA LEU A 179 -9.18 21.89 -22.09
C LEU A 179 -8.79 20.43 -22.19
N LEU A 180 -8.37 20.00 -23.38
CA LEU A 180 -7.94 18.64 -23.62
C LEU A 180 -6.66 18.33 -22.84
N GLY A 181 -5.70 19.25 -22.80
CA GLY A 181 -4.50 19.11 -21.97
C GLY A 181 -4.80 19.08 -20.47
N LEU A 182 -5.77 19.85 -19.98
CA LEU A 182 -6.19 19.79 -18.58
C LEU A 182 -6.81 18.43 -18.21
N PHE A 183 -7.62 17.87 -19.10
CA PHE A 183 -8.28 16.59 -18.85
C PHE A 183 -7.29 15.41 -18.90
N ASP A 184 -6.37 15.43 -19.86
CA ASP A 184 -5.23 14.51 -19.94
C ASP A 184 -4.41 14.54 -18.64
N SER A 185 -3.95 15.73 -18.21
CA SER A 185 -3.21 15.87 -16.95
C SER A 185 -4.03 15.47 -15.72
N PHE A 186 -5.36 15.55 -15.78
CA PHE A 186 -6.22 15.08 -14.68
C PHE A 186 -6.26 13.55 -14.61
N LEU A 187 -6.39 12.84 -15.74
CA LEU A 187 -6.37 11.38 -15.76
C LEU A 187 -5.00 10.83 -15.35
N SER A 188 -3.91 11.39 -15.90
CA SER A 188 -2.55 11.07 -15.48
C SER A 188 -2.32 11.36 -14.00
N PHE A 189 -2.86 12.47 -13.47
CA PHE A 189 -2.85 12.74 -12.03
C PHE A 189 -3.57 11.66 -11.24
N LEU A 190 -4.78 11.25 -11.64
CA LEU A 190 -5.54 10.22 -10.95
C LEU A 190 -4.77 8.90 -10.89
N LEU A 191 -4.15 8.48 -11.98
CA LEU A 191 -3.40 7.22 -12.05
C LEU A 191 -2.07 7.26 -11.28
N ALA A 192 -1.35 8.39 -11.35
CA ALA A 192 -0.02 8.51 -10.75
C ALA A 192 -0.04 8.82 -9.25
N ALA A 193 -1.05 9.58 -8.78
CA ALA A 193 -1.07 10.06 -7.40
C ALA A 193 -2.47 10.13 -6.77
N GLY A 194 -3.51 10.46 -7.54
CA GLY A 194 -4.86 10.68 -7.00
C GLY A 194 -5.47 9.42 -6.38
N ILE A 195 -5.64 8.36 -7.17
CA ILE A 195 -6.21 7.09 -6.70
C ILE A 195 -5.37 6.53 -5.54
N PRO A 196 -4.03 6.40 -5.63
CA PRO A 196 -3.25 5.88 -4.52
C PRO A 196 -3.33 6.72 -3.23
N LEU A 197 -3.39 8.05 -3.35
CA LEU A 197 -3.52 8.94 -2.19
C LEU A 197 -4.85 8.71 -1.45
N PHE A 198 -5.96 8.63 -2.18
CA PHE A 198 -7.29 8.56 -1.56
C PHE A 198 -7.68 7.13 -1.16
N GLU A 199 -7.31 6.12 -1.94
CA GLU A 199 -7.70 4.72 -1.68
C GLU A 199 -6.74 3.99 -0.73
N PHE A 200 -5.49 4.44 -0.58
CA PHE A 200 -4.51 3.75 0.25
C PHE A 200 -3.91 4.61 1.37
N ILE A 201 -3.42 5.83 1.07
CA ILE A 201 -2.79 6.67 2.10
C ILE A 201 -3.82 7.19 3.11
N LEU A 202 -4.96 7.68 2.65
CA LEU A 202 -5.96 8.26 3.55
C LEU A 202 -6.52 7.23 4.56
N PRO A 203 -6.95 6.02 4.15
CA PRO A 203 -7.32 4.97 5.10
C PRO A 203 -6.19 4.59 6.06
N PHE A 204 -4.95 4.55 5.57
CA PHE A 204 -3.79 4.27 6.42
C PHE A 204 -3.58 5.33 7.51
N VAL A 205 -3.75 6.61 7.19
CA VAL A 205 -3.68 7.70 8.19
C VAL A 205 -4.79 7.58 9.22
N PHE A 206 -6.02 7.25 8.80
CA PHE A 206 -7.12 7.03 9.74
C PHE A 206 -6.83 5.88 10.70
N PHE A 207 -6.22 4.81 10.21
CA PHE A 207 -5.78 3.70 11.05
C PHE A 207 -4.68 4.12 12.03
N VAL A 208 -3.63 4.80 11.59
CA VAL A 208 -2.54 5.23 12.48
C VAL A 208 -3.01 6.20 13.58
N VAL A 209 -4.02 7.03 13.29
CA VAL A 209 -4.53 8.04 14.24
C VAL A 209 -5.64 7.49 15.14
N GLY A 210 -6.52 6.63 14.63
CA GLY A 210 -7.73 6.18 15.32
C GLY A 210 -7.78 4.68 15.63
N GLY A 211 -6.80 3.91 15.19
CA GLY A 211 -6.71 2.47 15.43
C GLY A 211 -6.28 2.15 16.86
N THR A 212 -6.65 0.96 17.31
CA THR A 212 -6.32 0.44 18.64
C THR A 212 -5.00 -0.34 18.65
N GLY A 213 -4.53 -0.79 17.48
CA GLY A 213 -3.40 -1.71 17.31
C GLY A 213 -3.84 -3.17 17.25
N ASN A 214 -4.97 -3.51 17.88
CA ASN A 214 -5.52 -4.87 17.91
C ASN A 214 -6.04 -5.34 16.55
N GLU A 215 -6.29 -4.44 15.60
CA GLU A 215 -6.73 -4.79 14.25
C GLU A 215 -5.72 -5.70 13.53
N ALA A 216 -4.45 -5.70 13.96
CA ALA A 216 -3.43 -6.62 13.48
C ALA A 216 -3.68 -8.10 13.84
N HIS A 217 -4.59 -8.39 14.78
CA HIS A 217 -5.02 -9.76 15.06
C HIS A 217 -6.11 -10.26 14.09
N ASP A 218 -6.85 -9.36 13.43
CA ASP A 218 -7.84 -9.74 12.43
C ASP A 218 -7.16 -10.01 11.07
N TYR A 219 -7.13 -11.29 10.68
CA TYR A 219 -6.57 -11.69 9.40
C TYR A 219 -7.36 -11.15 8.20
N ALA A 220 -8.65 -10.85 8.35
CA ALA A 220 -9.45 -10.20 7.32
C ALA A 220 -8.96 -8.75 7.11
N TRP A 221 -8.77 -8.02 8.20
CA TRP A 221 -8.15 -6.69 8.17
C TRP A 221 -6.73 -6.75 7.60
N LEU A 222 -5.87 -7.64 8.08
CA LEU A 222 -4.51 -7.82 7.57
C LEU A 222 -4.47 -8.14 6.08
N ALA A 223 -5.37 -8.99 5.57
CA ALA A 223 -5.44 -9.31 4.15
C ALA A 223 -5.68 -8.07 3.29
N ARG A 224 -6.52 -7.14 3.73
CA ARG A 224 -6.73 -5.85 3.05
C ARG A 224 -5.56 -4.91 3.26
N SER A 225 -5.10 -4.74 4.50
CA SER A 225 -4.06 -3.78 4.86
C SER A 225 -2.70 -4.15 4.29
N VAL A 226 -2.26 -5.42 4.39
CA VAL A 226 -0.98 -5.88 3.83
C VAL A 226 -0.96 -5.77 2.31
N THR A 227 -2.05 -6.11 1.62
CA THR A 227 -2.11 -6.00 0.16
C THR A 227 -2.13 -4.55 -0.31
N SER A 228 -2.89 -3.68 0.35
CA SER A 228 -2.85 -2.23 0.10
C SER A 228 -1.48 -1.63 0.40
N SER A 229 -0.89 -1.91 1.57
CA SER A 229 0.43 -1.41 1.96
C SER A 229 1.53 -1.85 0.99
N ARG A 230 1.47 -3.07 0.42
CA ARG A 230 2.42 -3.53 -0.62
C ARG A 230 2.29 -2.77 -1.94
N THR A 231 1.20 -2.04 -2.20
CA THR A 231 1.12 -1.13 -3.37
C THR A 231 1.87 0.19 -3.12
N ILE A 232 1.97 0.60 -1.86
CA ILE A 232 2.63 1.84 -1.39
C ILE A 232 4.12 1.59 -1.12
N ILE A 233 4.42 0.56 -0.35
CA ILE A 233 5.77 0.22 0.11
C ILE A 233 6.55 -0.38 -1.07
N VAL A 234 7.76 0.14 -1.26
CA VAL A 234 8.66 -0.37 -2.29
C VAL A 234 9.15 -1.76 -1.90
N TRP A 235 8.77 -2.80 -2.64
CA TRP A 235 9.22 -4.20 -2.43
C TRP A 235 10.09 -4.72 -3.58
N SER A 236 10.23 -3.94 -4.67
CA SER A 236 11.04 -4.28 -5.84
C SER A 236 11.80 -3.06 -6.35
N PRO A 237 13.03 -3.22 -6.89
CA PRO A 237 13.77 -2.12 -7.51
C PRO A 237 13.04 -1.48 -8.71
N ILE A 238 12.09 -2.19 -9.34
CA ILE A 238 11.36 -1.69 -10.51
C ILE A 238 10.20 -0.77 -10.09
N GLN A 239 9.56 -1.03 -8.95
CA GLN A 239 8.39 -0.29 -8.48
C GLN A 239 8.59 1.23 -8.37
N PRO A 240 9.66 1.76 -7.75
CA PRO A 240 9.84 3.21 -7.64
C PRO A 240 10.00 3.86 -9.02
N ILE A 241 10.59 3.15 -9.99
CA ILE A 241 10.72 3.63 -11.37
C ILE A 241 9.33 3.74 -12.02
N MET A 242 8.50 2.71 -11.89
CA MET A 242 7.14 2.67 -12.48
C MET A 242 6.20 3.69 -11.86
N VAL A 243 6.40 4.08 -10.59
CA VAL A 243 5.58 5.10 -9.92
C VAL A 243 6.07 6.52 -10.22
N VAL A 244 7.38 6.75 -10.26
CA VAL A 244 7.93 8.11 -10.44
C VAL A 244 7.82 8.61 -11.88
N ILE A 245 7.99 7.72 -12.88
CA ILE A 245 7.97 8.11 -14.30
C ILE A 245 6.64 8.78 -14.70
N PRO A 246 5.45 8.17 -14.48
CA PRO A 246 4.17 8.81 -14.78
C PRO A 246 4.00 10.14 -14.06
N SER A 247 4.42 10.24 -12.80
CA SER A 247 4.29 11.48 -12.04
C SER A 247 5.13 12.62 -12.63
N LEU A 248 6.37 12.34 -13.05
CA LEU A 248 7.22 13.36 -13.67
C LEU A 248 6.70 13.80 -15.05
N LEU A 249 6.13 12.88 -15.83
CA LEU A 249 5.49 13.21 -17.10
C LEU A 249 4.26 14.08 -16.88
N ASN A 250 3.42 13.74 -15.90
CA ASN A 250 2.28 14.55 -15.50
C ASN A 250 2.71 15.95 -14.99
N TYR A 251 3.79 16.04 -14.21
CA TYR A 251 4.36 17.33 -13.78
C TYR A 251 4.68 18.25 -14.97
N ILE A 252 5.33 17.70 -16.01
CA ILE A 252 5.68 18.44 -17.22
C ILE A 252 4.40 18.91 -17.94
N ALA A 253 3.40 18.03 -18.07
CA ALA A 253 2.12 18.37 -18.69
C ALA A 253 1.39 19.50 -17.97
N LEU A 254 1.32 19.45 -16.63
CA LEU A 254 0.73 20.51 -15.81
C LEU A 254 1.47 21.86 -15.95
N CYS A 255 2.80 21.84 -16.03
CA CYS A 255 3.60 23.02 -16.30
C CYS A 255 3.29 23.64 -17.67
N ASP A 256 3.11 22.79 -18.70
CA ASP A 256 2.75 23.22 -20.06
C ASP A 256 1.36 23.89 -20.08
N VAL A 257 0.38 23.29 -19.40
CA VAL A 257 -0.97 23.87 -19.25
C VAL A 257 -0.90 25.24 -18.55
N SER A 258 -0.16 25.34 -17.44
CA SER A 258 0.01 26.60 -16.69
C SER A 258 0.68 27.70 -17.52
N ARG A 259 1.71 27.36 -18.32
CA ARG A 259 2.37 28.31 -19.22
C ARG A 259 1.44 28.79 -20.35
N CYS A 260 0.66 27.88 -20.92
CA CYS A 260 -0.32 28.22 -21.95
C CYS A 260 -1.35 29.21 -21.43
N LEU A 261 -1.89 29.00 -20.22
CA LEU A 261 -2.85 29.89 -19.56
C LEU A 261 -2.26 31.27 -19.26
N ARG A 262 -1.03 31.33 -18.70
CA ARG A 262 -0.36 32.60 -18.35
C ARG A 262 -0.08 33.48 -19.57
N LYS A 263 0.33 32.89 -20.70
CA LYS A 263 0.53 33.62 -21.97
C LYS A 263 -0.75 34.29 -22.50
N HIS A 264 -1.93 33.80 -22.12
CA HIS A 264 -3.22 34.37 -22.54
C HIS A 264 -3.76 35.40 -21.54
N ALA A 265 -3.31 35.36 -20.29
CA ALA A 265 -3.70 36.34 -19.26
C ALA A 265 -2.95 37.68 -19.40
N THR A 266 -1.80 37.73 -20.06
CA THR A 266 -1.09 38.99 -20.36
C THR A 266 -1.64 39.62 -21.66
N PRO A 267 -2.26 40.81 -21.63
CA PRO A 267 -2.66 41.50 -22.84
C PRO A 267 -1.41 41.86 -23.65
N ARG A 268 -1.39 41.51 -24.94
CA ARG A 268 -0.39 42.01 -25.88
C ARG A 268 -0.58 43.53 -26.01
N SER A 269 0.20 44.32 -25.28
CA SER A 269 0.42 45.72 -25.63
C SER A 269 1.31 45.76 -26.87
N THR A 270 0.72 45.56 -28.04
CA THR A 270 1.35 45.97 -29.29
C THR A 270 1.17 47.48 -29.41
N ARG A 271 2.12 48.25 -28.86
CA ARG A 271 2.42 49.58 -29.41
C ARG A 271 2.93 49.35 -30.83
N VAL A 272 2.03 49.45 -31.79
CA VAL A 272 2.41 49.58 -33.20
C VAL A 272 3.08 50.95 -33.32
N GLN A 273 4.41 50.99 -33.40
CA GLN A 273 5.11 52.17 -33.91
C GLN A 273 4.75 52.29 -35.39
N LEU A 274 3.84 53.21 -35.70
CA LEU A 274 3.58 53.68 -37.06
C LEU A 274 4.85 54.38 -37.55
N VAL A 275 5.63 53.70 -38.39
CA VAL A 275 6.60 54.34 -39.27
C VAL A 275 5.85 54.67 -40.58
N PRO A 276 5.73 55.93 -40.98
CA PRO A 276 4.98 56.28 -42.18
C PRO A 276 5.80 55.96 -43.43
N TRP A 277 5.45 54.87 -44.11
CA TRP A 277 5.87 54.63 -45.50
C TRP A 277 4.77 55.07 -46.44
N VAL A 278 5.00 56.22 -47.10
CA VAL A 278 4.20 56.71 -48.22
C VAL A 278 4.56 55.89 -49.45
N VAL A 279 3.67 54.98 -49.89
CA VAL A 279 3.70 54.44 -51.26
C VAL A 279 2.28 54.31 -51.79
N LYS A 280 2.11 54.83 -53.01
CA LYS A 280 0.87 55.05 -53.77
C LYS A 280 0.07 53.77 -54.03
N VAL A 281 -1.25 53.90 -53.89
CA VAL A 281 -2.26 52.92 -54.34
C VAL A 281 -2.48 53.06 -55.85
N PRO A 282 -2.58 51.95 -56.60
CA PRO A 282 -3.44 51.88 -57.77
C PRO A 282 -4.67 51.01 -57.48
N THR A 283 -5.82 51.59 -57.76
CA THR A 283 -7.17 51.01 -57.72
C THR A 283 -7.33 49.82 -58.66
N LYS A 284 -7.97 48.74 -58.19
CA LYS A 284 -8.91 47.93 -58.98
C LYS A 284 -9.85 47.16 -58.06
N ALA A 285 -11.15 47.37 -58.26
CA ALA A 285 -12.25 46.69 -57.59
C ALA A 285 -12.49 45.31 -58.22
N VAL A 286 -12.74 44.29 -57.39
CA VAL A 286 -13.41 43.04 -57.80
C VAL A 286 -14.35 42.60 -56.66
N ALA A 287 -15.54 42.16 -57.08
CA ALA A 287 -16.78 42.01 -56.34
C ALA A 287 -16.81 40.89 -55.29
N ALA A 288 -17.81 41.00 -54.40
CA ALA A 288 -18.18 40.02 -53.40
C ALA A 288 -18.69 38.70 -54.01
N ASP A 289 -18.33 37.58 -53.39
CA ASP A 289 -19.10 36.33 -53.46
C ASP A 289 -19.36 35.80 -52.04
N THR A 290 -20.63 35.75 -51.69
CA THR A 290 -21.16 35.20 -50.44
C THR A 290 -21.82 33.87 -50.74
N SER A 291 -21.13 32.77 -50.44
CA SER A 291 -21.75 31.45 -50.31
C SER A 291 -21.24 30.74 -49.06
N ARG A 292 -22.12 30.62 -48.04
CA ARG A 292 -21.93 29.71 -46.89
C ARG A 292 -22.56 28.36 -47.24
N PRO A 293 -21.88 27.22 -47.05
CA PRO A 293 -22.51 25.92 -47.29
C PRO A 293 -23.51 25.58 -46.19
N VAL A 294 -24.70 25.18 -46.60
CA VAL A 294 -25.79 24.65 -45.76
C VAL A 294 -25.44 23.22 -45.33
N PHE A 295 -25.66 22.92 -44.06
CA PHE A 295 -25.36 21.63 -43.43
C PHE A 295 -26.56 20.70 -43.60
N ASP A 296 -26.41 19.60 -44.35
CA ASP A 296 -27.42 18.55 -44.47
C ASP A 296 -26.96 17.27 -43.75
N GLY A 297 -27.80 16.77 -42.84
CA GLY A 297 -27.49 15.85 -41.74
C GLY A 297 -27.29 14.38 -42.14
N SER A 298 -26.74 14.10 -43.32
CA SER A 298 -26.48 12.74 -43.80
C SER A 298 -25.26 12.10 -43.10
N LEU A 299 -25.34 10.80 -42.74
CA LEU A 299 -24.21 10.02 -42.22
C LEU A 299 -22.97 10.09 -43.16
N SER A 300 -23.21 10.26 -44.47
CA SER A 300 -22.16 10.43 -45.48
C SER A 300 -21.45 11.79 -45.40
N SER A 301 -22.12 12.85 -44.94
CA SER A 301 -21.52 14.17 -44.75
C SER A 301 -20.67 14.20 -43.46
N VAL A 302 -21.09 13.49 -42.41
CA VAL A 302 -20.29 13.28 -41.19
C VAL A 302 -19.01 12.47 -41.46
N VAL A 303 -19.11 11.37 -42.24
CA VAL A 303 -17.94 10.58 -42.65
C VAL A 303 -17.02 11.39 -43.57
N LYS A 304 -17.57 12.19 -44.50
CA LYS A 304 -16.76 13.08 -45.35
C LYS A 304 -16.05 14.17 -44.54
N ILE A 305 -16.73 14.80 -43.58
CA ILE A 305 -16.13 15.79 -42.67
C ILE A 305 -15.03 15.14 -41.81
N GLY A 306 -15.25 13.91 -41.31
CA GLY A 306 -14.22 13.13 -40.62
C GLY A 306 -13.01 12.83 -41.52
N LYS A 307 -13.25 12.46 -42.77
CA LYS A 307 -12.20 12.15 -43.77
C LYS A 307 -11.44 13.41 -44.23
N GLN A 308 -12.11 14.55 -44.33
CA GLN A 308 -11.53 15.84 -44.71
C GLN A 308 -10.75 16.48 -43.55
N ALA A 309 -11.22 16.32 -42.31
CA ALA A 309 -10.49 16.67 -41.10
C ALA A 309 -9.25 15.79 -40.88
N PHE A 310 -9.33 14.50 -41.25
CA PHE A 310 -8.20 13.56 -41.22
C PHE A 310 -7.13 13.88 -42.28
N ASN A 311 -7.53 14.28 -43.48
CA ASN A 311 -6.61 14.60 -44.58
C ASN A 311 -5.98 16.01 -44.48
N SER A 312 -6.64 16.99 -43.87
CA SER A 312 -6.10 18.35 -43.72
C SER A 312 -5.03 18.49 -42.61
N HIS A 313 -4.86 17.49 -41.75
CA HIS A 313 -3.91 17.47 -40.63
C HIS A 313 -2.59 16.73 -40.91
N GLN A 314 -2.34 16.38 -42.18
CA GLN A 314 -1.30 15.46 -42.65
C GLN A 314 0.15 15.98 -42.60
N GLU A 315 0.41 17.18 -42.06
CA GLU A 315 1.79 17.69 -41.88
C GLU A 315 2.54 17.09 -40.68
N TYR A 316 1.90 16.27 -39.85
CA TYR A 316 2.57 15.46 -38.84
C TYR A 316 2.51 13.97 -39.21
N GLY A 317 3.70 13.41 -39.45
CA GLY A 317 3.92 12.16 -40.16
C GLY A 317 3.33 10.91 -39.50
N LYS A 318 3.04 9.91 -40.35
CA LYS A 318 2.53 8.54 -40.10
C LYS A 318 2.84 7.94 -38.71
N TRP A 319 4.00 8.24 -38.12
CA TRP A 319 4.39 7.87 -36.76
C TRP A 319 3.38 8.24 -35.67
N LEU A 320 2.79 9.44 -35.68
CA LEU A 320 1.83 9.83 -34.65
C LEU A 320 0.54 9.00 -34.75
N GLN A 321 0.08 8.73 -35.98
CA GLN A 321 -1.06 7.86 -36.24
C GLN A 321 -0.81 6.42 -35.78
N ILE A 322 0.42 5.91 -35.97
CA ILE A 322 0.83 4.58 -35.49
C ILE A 322 0.75 4.51 -33.97
N VAL A 323 1.31 5.49 -33.24
CA VAL A 323 1.29 5.49 -31.77
C VAL A 323 -0.14 5.55 -31.24
N ILE A 324 -1.01 6.38 -31.83
CA ILE A 324 -2.43 6.47 -31.45
C ILE A 324 -3.14 5.14 -31.67
N GLY A 325 -2.89 4.50 -32.82
CA GLY A 325 -3.43 3.18 -33.13
C GLY A 325 -2.99 2.13 -32.10
N ILE A 326 -1.70 2.10 -31.77
CA ILE A 326 -1.13 1.19 -30.77
C ILE A 326 -1.74 1.45 -29.40
N SER A 327 -1.77 2.69 -28.91
CA SER A 327 -2.31 3.03 -27.58
C SER A 327 -3.80 2.73 -27.47
N THR A 328 -4.58 3.00 -28.52
CA THR A 328 -6.02 2.68 -28.55
C THR A 328 -6.25 1.18 -28.53
N LEU A 329 -5.51 0.43 -29.36
CA LEU A 329 -5.60 -1.04 -29.39
C LEU A 329 -5.17 -1.65 -28.05
N TRP A 330 -4.12 -1.12 -27.43
CA TRP A 330 -3.63 -1.54 -26.12
C TRP A 330 -4.66 -1.27 -25.02
N GLY A 331 -5.26 -0.08 -25.00
CA GLY A 331 -6.34 0.26 -24.06
C GLY A 331 -7.54 -0.68 -24.21
N LEU A 332 -7.96 -0.98 -25.44
CA LEU A 332 -9.03 -1.96 -25.69
C LEU A 332 -8.65 -3.37 -25.24
N ALA A 333 -7.41 -3.80 -25.50
CA ALA A 333 -6.91 -5.10 -25.06
C ALA A 333 -6.90 -5.22 -23.52
N ILE A 334 -6.41 -4.19 -22.81
CA ILE A 334 -6.45 -4.13 -21.34
C ILE A 334 -7.90 -4.21 -20.85
N LEU A 335 -8.82 -3.46 -21.47
CA LEU A 335 -10.23 -3.48 -21.08
C LEU A 335 -10.82 -4.88 -21.19
N VAL A 336 -10.58 -5.58 -22.30
CA VAL A 336 -11.05 -6.95 -22.51
C VAL A 336 -10.46 -7.89 -21.45
N VAL A 337 -9.15 -7.81 -21.22
CA VAL A 337 -8.47 -8.67 -20.22
C VAL A 337 -8.99 -8.39 -18.81
N ALA A 338 -9.23 -7.14 -18.44
CA ALA A 338 -9.73 -6.77 -17.13
C ALA A 338 -11.19 -7.17 -16.93
N ILE A 339 -12.04 -7.01 -17.96
CA ILE A 339 -13.44 -7.49 -17.92
C ILE A 339 -13.47 -9.02 -17.80
N ALA A 340 -12.64 -9.72 -18.58
CA ALA A 340 -12.52 -11.18 -18.49
C ALA A 340 -12.08 -11.62 -17.08
N ALA A 341 -11.05 -10.97 -16.53
CA ALA A 341 -10.57 -11.26 -15.19
C ALA A 341 -11.60 -10.95 -14.10
N GLU A 342 -12.42 -9.91 -14.25
CA GLU A 342 -13.36 -9.50 -13.19
C GLU A 342 -14.69 -10.27 -13.23
N PHE A 343 -15.23 -10.48 -14.43
CA PHE A 343 -16.60 -10.99 -14.61
C PHE A 343 -16.68 -12.43 -15.15
N TYR A 344 -15.58 -12.99 -15.66
CA TYR A 344 -15.54 -14.32 -16.27
C TYR A 344 -14.48 -15.22 -15.60
N ARG A 345 -14.39 -15.17 -14.27
CA ARG A 345 -13.52 -16.05 -13.46
C ARG A 345 -14.32 -17.20 -12.83
N ASP A 346 -13.67 -18.34 -12.63
CA ASP A 346 -14.17 -19.41 -11.79
C ASP A 346 -14.40 -18.92 -10.35
N ALA A 347 -15.51 -19.35 -9.76
CA ALA A 347 -15.81 -19.01 -8.37
C ALA A 347 -14.78 -19.64 -7.43
N CYS A 348 -14.27 -18.86 -6.48
CA CYS A 348 -13.41 -19.39 -5.44
C CYS A 348 -14.20 -20.34 -4.52
N PRO A 349 -13.54 -21.36 -3.95
CA PRO A 349 -14.20 -22.32 -3.06
C PRO A 349 -14.68 -21.64 -1.77
N VAL A 350 -15.68 -22.27 -1.13
CA VAL A 350 -16.16 -21.85 0.19
C VAL A 350 -14.98 -21.83 1.17
N GLY A 351 -14.92 -20.77 1.98
CA GLY A 351 -13.81 -20.50 2.89
C GLY A 351 -12.79 -19.51 2.35
N CYS A 352 -12.76 -19.24 1.04
CA CYS A 352 -12.00 -18.10 0.52
C CYS A 352 -12.73 -16.79 0.86
N VAL A 353 -12.26 -16.11 1.92
CA VAL A 353 -12.87 -14.87 2.43
C VAL A 353 -12.54 -13.70 1.52
N TYR A 354 -11.29 -13.64 1.04
CA TYR A 354 -10.83 -12.64 0.09
C TYR A 354 -10.01 -13.26 -1.03
N ASP A 355 -10.30 -12.81 -2.25
CA ASP A 355 -9.62 -13.15 -3.48
C ASP A 355 -9.13 -11.88 -4.21
N SER A 356 -8.35 -12.10 -5.26
CA SER A 356 -7.93 -11.03 -6.18
C SER A 356 -8.10 -11.50 -7.62
N ALA A 357 -7.94 -10.58 -8.57
CA ALA A 357 -8.29 -10.80 -9.96
C ALA A 357 -7.14 -10.74 -10.98
N PRO A 358 -6.15 -11.65 -10.90
CA PRO A 358 -5.00 -11.62 -11.81
C PRO A 358 -5.40 -11.73 -13.28
N TRP A 359 -4.75 -10.93 -14.12
CA TRP A 359 -4.94 -11.01 -15.57
C TRP A 359 -4.44 -12.32 -16.15
N LEU A 360 -5.00 -12.70 -17.29
CA LEU A 360 -4.60 -13.86 -18.09
C LEU A 360 -4.84 -15.23 -17.41
N THR A 361 -5.65 -15.28 -16.36
CA THR A 361 -6.12 -16.52 -15.74
C THR A 361 -7.55 -16.38 -15.24
N THR A 362 -8.34 -17.43 -15.43
CA THR A 362 -9.71 -17.56 -14.91
C THR A 362 -9.78 -18.42 -13.65
N ALA A 363 -8.65 -18.98 -13.19
CA ALA A 363 -8.63 -19.76 -11.96
C ALA A 363 -8.81 -18.85 -10.73
N CYS A 364 -9.34 -19.41 -9.65
CA CYS A 364 -9.39 -18.75 -8.34
C CYS A 364 -7.99 -18.33 -7.87
N ASN A 365 -7.89 -17.14 -7.30
CA ASN A 365 -6.68 -16.63 -6.67
C ASN A 365 -7.00 -16.11 -5.26
N CYS A 366 -7.11 -17.04 -4.33
CA CYS A 366 -7.44 -16.75 -2.94
C CYS A 366 -6.27 -16.06 -2.24
N ILE A 367 -6.57 -15.02 -1.47
CA ILE A 367 -5.61 -14.24 -0.68
C ILE A 367 -5.74 -14.57 0.81
N TYR A 368 -6.97 -14.70 1.30
CA TYR A 368 -7.28 -15.11 2.66
C TYR A 368 -8.27 -16.26 2.65
N PHE A 369 -7.82 -17.41 3.14
CA PHE A 369 -8.63 -18.60 3.32
C PHE A 369 -8.87 -18.86 4.81
N ARG A 370 -10.13 -18.96 5.20
CA ARG A 370 -10.58 -19.34 6.54
C ARG A 370 -11.49 -20.55 6.43
N TRP A 371 -11.16 -21.60 7.18
CA TRP A 371 -11.98 -22.80 7.26
C TRP A 371 -12.27 -23.16 8.72
N THR A 372 -13.55 -23.35 9.02
CA THR A 372 -14.02 -23.85 10.31
C THR A 372 -14.55 -25.26 10.07
N CYS A 373 -13.96 -26.26 10.71
CA CYS A 373 -14.38 -27.64 10.51
C CYS A 373 -15.75 -27.93 11.14
N GLY A 374 -16.55 -28.68 10.41
CA GLY A 374 -17.75 -29.32 10.96
C GLY A 374 -17.42 -30.70 11.55
N PRO A 375 -18.39 -31.35 12.21
CA PRO A 375 -18.20 -32.66 12.84
C PRO A 375 -17.86 -33.79 11.86
N ASN A 376 -18.07 -33.59 10.55
CA ASN A 376 -17.78 -34.57 9.50
C ASN A 376 -16.44 -34.30 8.77
N ASP A 377 -15.75 -33.20 9.07
CA ASP A 377 -14.45 -32.91 8.46
C ASP A 377 -13.36 -33.77 9.12
N THR A 378 -12.59 -34.47 8.30
CA THR A 378 -11.42 -35.28 8.70
C THR A 378 -10.12 -34.61 8.22
N ASP A 379 -8.96 -35.02 8.72
CA ASP A 379 -7.64 -34.54 8.29
C ASP A 379 -7.50 -34.49 6.75
N VAL A 380 -7.88 -35.58 6.08
CA VAL A 380 -7.81 -35.71 4.62
C VAL A 380 -8.68 -34.67 3.92
N SER A 381 -9.83 -34.35 4.51
CA SER A 381 -10.73 -33.32 3.97
C SER A 381 -10.14 -31.92 4.13
N VAL A 382 -9.43 -31.64 5.23
CA VAL A 382 -8.74 -30.36 5.47
C VAL A 382 -7.61 -30.19 4.46
N GLU A 383 -6.76 -31.20 4.29
CA GLU A 383 -5.66 -31.19 3.31
C GLU A 383 -6.17 -30.98 1.86
N ALA A 384 -7.27 -31.66 1.50
CA ALA A 384 -7.87 -31.49 0.18
C ALA A 384 -8.48 -30.10 -0.03
N ARG A 385 -8.94 -29.43 1.03
CA ARG A 385 -9.47 -28.06 0.99
C ARG A 385 -8.36 -27.01 0.87
N VAL A 386 -7.23 -27.23 1.54
CA VAL A 386 -6.07 -26.31 1.59
C VAL A 386 -5.09 -26.60 0.44
N ASN A 387 -5.56 -27.19 -0.67
CA ASN A 387 -4.71 -27.49 -1.81
C ASN A 387 -4.56 -26.27 -2.76
N SER A 388 -3.34 -25.98 -3.21
CA SER A 388 -3.06 -24.83 -4.09
C SER A 388 -3.72 -24.91 -5.46
N SER A 389 -4.05 -26.12 -5.94
CA SER A 389 -4.83 -26.29 -7.18
C SER A 389 -6.22 -25.67 -7.10
N ARG A 390 -6.78 -25.53 -5.89
CA ARG A 390 -8.10 -24.91 -5.64
C ARG A 390 -8.00 -23.46 -5.20
N LEU A 391 -7.04 -23.15 -4.33
CA LEU A 391 -6.90 -21.82 -3.74
C LEU A 391 -6.03 -20.86 -4.58
N GLY A 392 -5.24 -21.39 -5.51
CA GLY A 392 -4.20 -20.65 -6.21
C GLY A 392 -2.93 -20.48 -5.37
N PRO A 393 -1.81 -20.08 -5.98
CA PRO A 393 -0.49 -20.06 -5.34
C PRO A 393 -0.21 -18.80 -4.51
N ASN A 394 -1.08 -17.80 -4.53
CA ASN A 394 -0.84 -16.48 -3.91
C ASN A 394 -1.50 -16.30 -2.54
N LEU A 395 -1.88 -17.41 -1.89
CA LEU A 395 -2.45 -17.36 -0.55
C LEU A 395 -1.50 -16.64 0.41
N LEU A 396 -1.99 -15.61 1.09
CA LEU A 396 -1.25 -14.84 2.08
C LEU A 396 -1.63 -15.24 3.50
N PHE A 397 -2.90 -15.56 3.73
CA PHE A 397 -3.41 -15.87 5.06
C PHE A 397 -4.16 -17.20 5.03
N LEU A 398 -3.73 -18.12 5.89
CA LEU A 398 -4.38 -19.40 6.11
C LEU A 398 -4.85 -19.47 7.56
N HIS A 399 -6.15 -19.63 7.75
CA HIS A 399 -6.79 -19.73 9.05
C HIS A 399 -7.64 -21.01 9.13
N ILE A 400 -7.30 -21.89 10.08
CA ILE A 400 -7.98 -23.17 10.31
C ILE A 400 -8.52 -23.19 11.74
N GLN A 401 -9.80 -23.48 11.90
CA GLN A 401 -10.50 -23.39 13.17
C GLN A 401 -11.30 -24.67 13.45
N ASN A 402 -11.37 -25.10 14.71
CA ASN A 402 -12.22 -26.21 15.17
C ASN A 402 -11.98 -27.54 14.44
N CYS A 403 -10.77 -27.76 13.93
CA CYS A 403 -10.45 -28.96 13.17
C CYS A 403 -9.71 -29.97 14.06
N ALA A 404 -10.15 -31.23 14.00
CA ALA A 404 -9.43 -32.36 14.58
C ALA A 404 -8.41 -32.86 13.56
N PHE A 405 -7.14 -32.49 13.74
CA PHE A 405 -6.00 -32.98 12.94
C PHE A 405 -4.76 -33.08 13.84
N PRO A 406 -4.54 -34.25 14.49
CA PRO A 406 -3.63 -34.40 15.62
C PRO A 406 -2.15 -34.14 15.30
N SER A 407 -1.76 -34.28 14.02
CA SER A 407 -0.37 -34.18 13.56
C SER A 407 -0.04 -32.92 12.75
N GLY A 408 -0.96 -31.95 12.68
CA GLY A 408 -0.79 -30.73 11.88
C GLY A 408 -0.90 -30.96 10.37
N LEU A 409 -0.64 -29.90 9.57
CA LEU A 409 -0.65 -30.01 8.11
C LEU A 409 0.61 -30.69 7.57
N GLN A 410 0.45 -31.42 6.47
CA GLN A 410 1.54 -32.10 5.80
C GLN A 410 2.56 -31.11 5.20
N PRO A 411 3.86 -31.43 5.24
CA PRO A 411 4.90 -30.59 4.64
C PRO A 411 4.63 -30.28 3.15
N THR A 412 4.09 -31.25 2.41
CA THR A 412 3.74 -31.12 0.99
C THR A 412 2.68 -30.07 0.71
N THR A 413 1.84 -29.75 1.69
CA THR A 413 0.79 -28.73 1.57
C THR A 413 1.38 -27.34 1.84
N LEU A 414 2.18 -27.21 2.90
CA LEU A 414 2.81 -25.93 3.28
C LEU A 414 3.74 -25.39 2.19
N VAL A 415 4.55 -26.24 1.55
CA VAL A 415 5.50 -25.82 0.50
C VAL A 415 4.83 -25.29 -0.77
N GLN A 416 3.52 -25.50 -0.96
CA GLN A 416 2.80 -24.97 -2.12
C GLN A 416 2.62 -23.44 -2.04
N TYR A 417 2.69 -22.87 -0.83
CA TYR A 417 2.36 -21.47 -0.56
C TYR A 417 3.59 -20.63 -0.23
N GLN A 418 4.43 -20.38 -1.24
CA GLN A 418 5.68 -19.60 -1.09
C GLN A 418 5.48 -18.11 -0.73
N ARG A 419 4.23 -17.66 -0.63
CA ARG A 419 3.84 -16.28 -0.32
C ARG A 419 3.07 -16.13 0.99
N LEU A 420 2.87 -17.24 1.72
CA LEU A 420 2.14 -17.24 2.98
C LEU A 420 2.76 -16.24 3.95
N TYR A 421 1.96 -15.30 4.44
CA TYR A 421 2.33 -14.24 5.36
C TYR A 421 1.93 -14.60 6.79
N GLY A 422 0.71 -15.13 6.97
CA GLY A 422 0.15 -15.51 8.25
C GLY A 422 -0.42 -16.92 8.23
N LEU A 423 -0.13 -17.70 9.27
CA LEU A 423 -0.71 -19.03 9.49
C LEU A 423 -1.32 -19.06 10.89
N HIS A 424 -2.63 -19.24 10.95
CA HIS A 424 -3.38 -19.32 12.20
C HIS A 424 -4.13 -20.65 12.28
N ILE A 425 -3.87 -21.39 13.35
CA ILE A 425 -4.61 -22.59 13.73
C ILE A 425 -5.17 -22.34 15.12
N GLU A 426 -6.48 -22.46 15.29
CA GLU A 426 -7.08 -22.34 16.60
C GLU A 426 -8.13 -23.41 16.90
N MET A 427 -8.26 -23.72 18.19
CA MET A 427 -9.22 -24.70 18.71
C MET A 427 -9.03 -26.05 18.01
N SER A 428 -7.81 -26.58 18.06
CA SER A 428 -7.46 -27.84 17.39
C SER A 428 -7.15 -28.94 18.40
N GLU A 429 -7.36 -30.19 18.01
CA GLU A 429 -6.91 -31.35 18.80
C GLU A 429 -5.45 -31.72 18.52
N MET A 430 -4.67 -30.80 17.94
CA MET A 430 -3.29 -31.04 17.56
C MET A 430 -2.43 -31.33 18.79
N ALA A 431 -1.84 -32.53 18.82
CA ALA A 431 -1.00 -33.01 19.92
C ALA A 431 0.49 -32.95 19.57
N GLU A 432 0.82 -33.06 18.28
CA GLU A 432 2.17 -32.94 17.76
C GLU A 432 2.16 -32.34 16.35
N TRP A 433 3.31 -31.85 15.89
CA TRP A 433 3.47 -31.46 14.48
C TRP A 433 4.92 -31.65 14.06
N ASN A 434 5.19 -32.85 13.53
CA ASN A 434 6.53 -33.34 13.23
C ASN A 434 6.99 -32.99 11.80
N ALA A 435 6.58 -31.81 11.30
CA ALA A 435 7.04 -31.28 10.03
C ALA A 435 8.42 -30.61 10.21
N PRO A 436 9.34 -30.69 9.23
CA PRO A 436 10.59 -29.95 9.29
C PRO A 436 10.31 -28.44 9.18
N SER A 437 11.13 -27.61 9.83
CA SER A 437 10.96 -26.15 9.75
C SER A 437 11.09 -25.59 8.33
N SER A 438 11.79 -26.30 7.43
CA SER A 438 11.87 -25.96 6.00
C SER A 438 10.55 -26.11 5.24
N ALA A 439 9.53 -26.73 5.82
CA ALA A 439 8.19 -26.79 5.24
C ALA A 439 7.49 -25.42 5.28
N LEU A 440 7.83 -24.56 6.25
CA LEU A 440 7.31 -23.20 6.31
C LEU A 440 8.06 -22.29 5.32
N PRO A 441 7.37 -21.47 4.53
CA PRO A 441 8.00 -20.57 3.59
C PRO A 441 8.69 -19.40 4.32
N ASN A 442 9.79 -18.90 3.75
CA ASN A 442 10.47 -17.69 4.25
C ASN A 442 9.61 -16.42 4.10
N SER A 443 8.43 -16.48 3.49
CA SER A 443 7.51 -15.35 3.43
C SER A 443 6.71 -15.16 4.72
N LEU A 444 6.70 -16.16 5.61
CA LEU A 444 5.87 -16.18 6.81
C LEU A 444 6.39 -15.18 7.84
N ILE A 445 5.49 -14.31 8.31
CA ILE A 445 5.78 -13.24 9.28
C ILE A 445 5.14 -13.56 10.62
N VAL A 446 3.93 -14.12 10.62
CA VAL A 446 3.13 -14.42 11.81
C VAL A 446 2.71 -15.88 11.81
N PHE A 447 2.99 -16.58 12.91
CA PHE A 447 2.56 -17.96 13.12
C PHE A 447 1.80 -18.07 14.43
N GLN A 448 0.59 -18.64 14.39
CA GLN A 448 -0.31 -18.73 15.54
C GLN A 448 -0.88 -20.14 15.69
N ILE A 449 -0.68 -20.72 16.87
CA ILE A 449 -1.42 -21.88 17.36
C ILE A 449 -2.09 -21.48 18.66
N ARG A 450 -3.41 -21.50 18.69
CA ARG A 450 -4.22 -21.16 19.88
C ARG A 450 -5.09 -22.36 20.27
N TYR A 451 -5.22 -22.63 21.55
CA TYR A 451 -6.07 -23.68 22.12
C TYR A 451 -5.87 -25.04 21.46
N SER A 452 -4.75 -25.69 21.78
CA SER A 452 -4.37 -26.99 21.22
C SER A 452 -3.88 -27.96 22.29
N GLN A 453 -3.70 -29.24 21.95
CA GLN A 453 -3.27 -30.30 22.87
C GLN A 453 -1.74 -30.52 22.86
N LEU A 454 -0.98 -29.56 22.33
CA LEU A 454 0.48 -29.64 22.24
C LEU A 454 1.10 -29.71 23.62
N ARG A 455 1.97 -30.71 23.83
CA ARG A 455 2.74 -30.88 25.08
C ARG A 455 4.16 -30.34 25.00
N GLN A 456 4.59 -29.93 23.82
CA GLN A 456 5.91 -29.40 23.55
C GLN A 456 5.86 -28.52 22.29
N VAL A 457 6.86 -27.68 22.10
CA VAL A 457 6.99 -26.87 20.89
C VAL A 457 7.10 -27.80 19.67
N PRO A 458 6.25 -27.62 18.64
CA PRO A 458 6.25 -28.48 17.47
C PRO A 458 7.56 -28.35 16.66
N GLN A 459 7.99 -29.46 16.03
CA GLN A 459 9.24 -29.52 15.26
C GLN A 459 9.30 -28.48 14.15
N VAL A 460 8.15 -28.15 13.56
CA VAL A 460 8.05 -27.13 12.50
C VAL A 460 8.56 -25.75 12.96
N LEU A 461 8.52 -25.46 14.27
CA LEU A 461 9.01 -24.22 14.85
C LEU A 461 10.38 -24.31 15.52
N HIS A 462 11.08 -25.45 15.50
CA HIS A 462 12.39 -25.55 16.17
C HIS A 462 13.46 -24.63 15.55
N ASN A 463 13.42 -24.43 14.23
CA ASN A 463 14.34 -23.56 13.50
C ASN A 463 13.57 -22.72 12.47
N PRO A 464 12.78 -21.72 12.90
CA PRO A 464 11.93 -20.97 11.99
C PRO A 464 12.77 -20.15 11.01
N GLY A 465 12.19 -19.88 9.84
CA GLY A 465 12.84 -19.07 8.81
C GLY A 465 13.18 -17.66 9.33
N PRO A 466 14.21 -17.00 8.78
CA PRO A 466 14.74 -15.75 9.32
C PRO A 466 13.75 -14.58 9.24
N ASN A 467 12.67 -14.73 8.48
CA ASN A 467 11.65 -13.71 8.27
C ASN A 467 10.48 -13.78 9.25
N LEU A 468 10.36 -14.87 10.01
CA LEU A 468 9.34 -14.97 11.04
C LEU A 468 9.58 -13.89 12.10
N VAL A 469 8.50 -13.31 12.61
CA VAL A 469 8.61 -12.24 13.60
C VAL A 469 7.79 -12.52 14.84
N ALA A 470 6.60 -13.09 14.66
CA ALA A 470 5.69 -13.33 15.76
C ALA A 470 5.30 -14.80 15.85
N ILE A 471 5.49 -15.36 17.04
CA ILE A 471 5.02 -16.71 17.39
C ILE A 471 3.99 -16.57 18.51
N TYR A 472 2.83 -17.18 18.28
CA TYR A 472 1.79 -17.32 19.28
C TYR A 472 1.57 -18.80 19.55
N LEU A 473 1.85 -19.23 20.77
CA LEU A 473 1.53 -20.55 21.30
C LEU A 473 0.70 -20.32 22.55
N VAL A 474 -0.62 -20.26 22.37
CA VAL A 474 -1.57 -19.87 23.43
C VAL A 474 -2.47 -21.04 23.78
N GLY A 475 -2.67 -21.32 25.06
CA GLY A 475 -3.63 -22.34 25.49
C GLY A 475 -3.22 -23.76 25.09
N ALA A 476 -1.94 -24.09 25.24
CA ALA A 476 -1.40 -25.43 25.02
C ALA A 476 -0.48 -25.80 26.18
N PRO A 477 -0.59 -27.00 26.80
CA PRO A 477 0.18 -27.36 27.99
C PRO A 477 1.66 -27.69 27.68
N LEU A 478 2.41 -26.72 27.16
CA LEU A 478 3.79 -26.88 26.72
C LEU A 478 4.78 -27.11 27.88
N GLY A 479 4.50 -26.54 29.05
CA GLY A 479 5.47 -26.48 30.15
C GLY A 479 6.70 -25.64 29.77
N ASN A 480 7.89 -26.08 30.18
CA ASN A 480 9.12 -25.32 29.94
C ASN A 480 9.63 -25.49 28.50
N ILE A 481 9.97 -24.38 27.85
CA ILE A 481 10.57 -24.39 26.52
C ILE A 481 12.10 -24.59 26.61
N PRO A 482 12.66 -25.57 25.87
CA PRO A 482 14.11 -25.78 25.80
C PRO A 482 14.90 -24.54 25.35
N HIS A 483 16.09 -24.35 25.95
CA HIS A 483 16.95 -23.19 25.69
C HIS A 483 17.45 -23.13 24.23
N ASP A 484 17.76 -24.28 23.63
CA ASP A 484 18.19 -24.39 22.24
C ASP A 484 17.13 -23.91 21.25
N ILE A 485 15.85 -24.21 21.51
CA ILE A 485 14.73 -23.70 20.71
C ILE A 485 14.64 -22.17 20.83
N LEU A 486 14.72 -21.63 22.05
CA LEU A 486 14.68 -20.18 22.27
C LEU A 486 15.86 -19.44 21.62
N ALA A 487 17.05 -20.05 21.59
CA ALA A 487 18.20 -19.49 20.91
C ALA A 487 17.95 -19.31 19.40
N ASN A 488 17.22 -20.24 18.78
CA ASN A 488 16.81 -20.15 17.37
C ASN A 488 15.72 -19.09 17.12
N TRP A 489 15.03 -18.67 18.17
CA TRP A 489 13.99 -17.63 18.14
C TRP A 489 14.51 -16.22 18.46
N SER A 490 15.83 -16.05 18.59
CA SER A 490 16.49 -14.80 18.98
C SER A 490 16.14 -13.56 18.13
N HIS A 491 15.63 -13.76 16.92
CA HIS A 491 15.24 -12.72 15.95
C HIS A 491 13.76 -12.34 15.97
N LEU A 492 12.94 -12.92 16.86
CA LEU A 492 11.52 -12.60 16.98
C LEU A 492 11.32 -11.28 17.73
N ASN A 493 10.32 -10.50 17.30
CA ASN A 493 9.89 -9.28 17.99
C ASN A 493 8.73 -9.53 18.95
N SER A 494 7.93 -10.58 18.71
CA SER A 494 6.74 -10.87 19.52
C SER A 494 6.65 -12.36 19.84
N LEU A 495 6.55 -12.68 21.13
CA LEU A 495 6.46 -14.06 21.62
C LEU A 495 5.31 -14.16 22.63
N TRP A 496 4.33 -15.00 22.29
CA TRP A 496 3.20 -15.30 23.18
C TRP A 496 3.22 -16.76 23.59
N LEU A 497 3.30 -16.98 24.90
CA LEU A 497 3.33 -18.28 25.58
C LEU A 497 2.26 -18.32 26.67
N SER A 498 1.12 -17.68 26.41
CA SER A 498 0.00 -17.53 27.33
C SER A 498 -0.68 -18.87 27.61
N SER A 499 -1.17 -19.09 28.83
CA SER A 499 -1.88 -20.34 29.18
C SER A 499 -1.11 -21.62 28.83
N SER A 500 0.20 -21.65 29.09
CA SER A 500 1.10 -22.73 28.68
C SER A 500 1.61 -23.64 29.80
N ASN A 501 1.05 -23.51 31.01
CA ASN A 501 1.46 -24.23 32.22
C ASN A 501 2.95 -24.05 32.59
N MET A 502 3.49 -22.87 32.29
CA MET A 502 4.87 -22.50 32.63
C MET A 502 4.97 -22.13 34.11
N THR A 503 6.06 -22.53 34.78
CA THR A 503 6.35 -22.15 36.17
C THR A 503 7.39 -21.03 36.29
N GLU A 504 8.13 -20.77 35.21
CA GLU A 504 9.16 -19.73 35.13
C GLU A 504 9.31 -19.24 33.69
N ILE A 505 9.86 -18.04 33.52
CA ILE A 505 10.30 -17.55 32.21
C ILE A 505 11.71 -18.10 31.95
N PRO A 506 11.93 -18.90 30.88
CA PRO A 506 13.23 -19.50 30.63
C PRO A 506 14.32 -18.44 30.40
N PRO A 507 15.55 -18.62 30.94
CA PRO A 507 16.64 -17.66 30.77
C PRO A 507 16.99 -17.34 29.31
N GLY A 508 16.71 -18.24 28.36
CA GLY A 508 16.94 -18.03 26.94
C GLY A 508 16.17 -16.83 26.37
N VAL A 509 15.01 -16.47 26.95
CA VAL A 509 14.22 -15.29 26.55
C VAL A 509 15.04 -14.00 26.72
N LEU A 510 15.92 -13.94 27.73
CA LEU A 510 16.75 -12.77 28.01
C LEU A 510 17.79 -12.50 26.92
N GLN A 511 18.07 -13.49 26.05
CA GLN A 511 19.00 -13.35 24.92
C GLN A 511 18.32 -12.87 23.63
N MET A 512 16.99 -12.72 23.62
CA MET A 512 16.21 -12.27 22.46
C MET A 512 16.23 -10.73 22.38
N GLN A 513 17.29 -10.16 21.81
CA GLN A 513 17.55 -8.71 21.83
C GLN A 513 16.52 -7.88 21.04
N ASP A 514 15.88 -8.50 20.04
CA ASP A 514 14.87 -7.87 19.18
C ASP A 514 13.45 -8.00 19.76
N LEU A 515 13.26 -8.69 20.89
CA LEU A 515 11.95 -8.93 21.46
C LEU A 515 11.34 -7.65 22.06
N GLU A 516 10.23 -7.21 21.48
CA GLU A 516 9.46 -6.03 21.89
C GLU A 516 8.28 -6.38 22.78
N LEU A 517 7.63 -7.52 22.51
CA LEU A 517 6.45 -7.99 23.25
C LEU A 517 6.68 -9.42 23.74
N LEU A 518 6.53 -9.60 25.05
CA LEU A 518 6.49 -10.92 25.69
C LEU A 518 5.15 -11.10 26.40
N ALA A 519 4.40 -12.12 26.01
CA ALA A 519 3.18 -12.53 26.70
C ALA A 519 3.38 -13.90 27.37
N VAL A 520 3.23 -13.93 28.68
CA VAL A 520 3.34 -15.11 29.55
C VAL A 520 2.20 -15.14 30.56
N ASP A 521 1.11 -14.45 30.26
CA ASP A 521 -0.09 -14.40 31.06
C ASP A 521 -0.74 -15.77 31.25
N SER A 522 -1.55 -15.90 32.31
CA SER A 522 -2.30 -17.12 32.61
C SER A 522 -1.41 -18.37 32.78
N ASN A 523 -0.23 -18.20 33.39
CA ASN A 523 0.70 -19.27 33.72
C ASN A 523 0.85 -19.41 35.26
N ASN A 524 1.82 -20.21 35.71
CA ASN A 524 2.11 -20.44 37.12
C ASN A 524 3.44 -19.78 37.55
N ILE A 525 3.79 -18.63 36.94
CA ILE A 525 5.08 -17.97 37.16
C ILE A 525 5.08 -17.22 38.50
N SER A 526 6.03 -17.52 39.38
CA SER A 526 6.15 -16.88 40.70
C SER A 526 7.03 -15.63 40.71
N THR A 527 7.96 -15.52 39.77
CA THR A 527 8.98 -14.46 39.74
C THR A 527 9.34 -14.07 38.32
N LEU A 528 9.49 -12.76 38.08
CA LEU A 528 10.05 -12.23 36.84
C LEU A 528 11.59 -12.23 36.92
N PRO A 529 12.32 -12.66 35.88
CA PRO A 529 13.78 -12.69 35.90
C PRO A 529 14.38 -11.27 35.88
N SER A 530 15.44 -11.06 36.65
CA SER A 530 16.15 -9.77 36.76
C SER A 530 16.95 -9.36 35.52
N GLY A 531 16.77 -10.03 34.38
CA GLY A 531 17.37 -9.64 33.11
C GLY A 531 16.45 -8.83 32.21
N LEU A 532 15.13 -8.80 32.48
CA LEU A 532 14.14 -8.15 31.60
C LEU A 532 14.42 -6.66 31.42
N GLN A 533 14.96 -5.99 32.45
CA GLN A 533 15.32 -4.58 32.37
C GLN A 533 16.49 -4.30 31.40
N GLN A 534 17.28 -5.31 31.05
CA GLN A 534 18.41 -5.18 30.12
C GLN A 534 18.01 -5.39 28.65
N MET A 535 16.82 -5.94 28.38
CA MET A 535 16.35 -6.20 27.02
C MET A 535 15.99 -4.88 26.33
N ALA A 536 16.83 -4.41 25.40
CA ALA A 536 16.72 -3.05 24.85
C ALA A 536 15.35 -2.74 24.24
N GLN A 537 14.77 -3.68 23.49
CA GLN A 537 13.53 -3.46 22.73
C GLN A 537 12.24 -3.80 23.50
N LEU A 538 12.31 -4.49 24.65
CA LEU A 538 11.12 -4.93 25.39
C LEU A 538 10.31 -3.72 25.88
N ASN A 539 9.07 -3.60 25.39
CA ASN A 539 8.15 -2.50 25.63
C ASN A 539 6.77 -2.97 26.11
N TRP A 540 6.38 -4.22 25.83
CA TRP A 540 5.13 -4.82 26.31
C TRP A 540 5.41 -6.12 27.05
N LEU A 541 4.86 -6.24 28.26
CA LEU A 541 4.90 -7.45 29.06
C LEU A 541 3.50 -7.79 29.58
N TYR A 542 2.93 -8.89 29.08
CA TYR A 542 1.69 -9.48 29.60
C TYR A 542 2.05 -10.60 30.56
N ALA A 543 1.76 -10.40 31.84
CA ALA A 543 2.11 -11.29 32.94
C ALA A 543 0.99 -11.38 33.99
N GLU A 544 -0.24 -11.01 33.61
CA GLU A 544 -1.43 -11.18 34.42
C GLU A 544 -1.73 -12.66 34.71
N SER A 545 -2.56 -12.91 35.72
CA SER A 545 -3.03 -14.25 36.08
C SER A 545 -1.88 -15.24 36.31
N ASN A 546 -0.89 -14.83 37.10
CA ASN A 546 0.27 -15.60 37.50
C ASN A 546 0.40 -15.63 39.04
N GLN A 547 1.53 -16.09 39.57
CA GLN A 547 1.82 -16.16 41.01
C GLN A 547 2.86 -15.12 41.46
N ILE A 548 2.98 -14.00 40.73
CA ILE A 548 3.99 -12.96 40.99
C ILE A 548 3.62 -12.17 42.24
N SER A 549 4.39 -12.32 43.31
CA SER A 549 4.12 -11.62 44.59
C SER A 549 4.90 -10.31 44.74
N VAL A 550 5.99 -10.14 43.99
CA VAL A 550 6.89 -8.98 44.08
C VAL A 550 6.70 -8.08 42.87
N PHE A 551 6.35 -6.82 43.12
CA PHE A 551 6.25 -5.82 42.05
C PHE A 551 7.62 -5.55 41.39
N PRO A 552 7.74 -5.58 40.05
CA PRO A 552 9.02 -5.48 39.34
C PRO A 552 9.52 -4.03 39.24
N THR A 553 9.90 -3.47 40.39
CA THR A 553 10.35 -2.07 40.53
C THR A 553 11.50 -1.74 39.58
N ASP A 554 12.53 -2.61 39.51
CA ASP A 554 13.71 -2.37 38.68
C ASP A 554 13.37 -2.28 37.18
N LEU A 555 12.42 -3.10 36.71
CA LEU A 555 11.95 -3.08 35.33
C LEU A 555 11.26 -1.74 35.00
N VAL A 556 10.34 -1.31 35.86
CA VAL A 556 9.56 -0.08 35.66
C VAL A 556 10.42 1.19 35.79
N VAL A 557 11.47 1.14 36.61
CA VAL A 557 12.44 2.23 36.76
C VAL A 557 13.36 2.30 35.53
N ALA A 558 13.89 1.17 35.09
CA ALA A 558 14.77 1.11 33.92
C ALA A 558 14.04 1.42 32.60
N LYS A 559 12.76 1.02 32.50
CA LYS A 559 11.92 1.19 31.30
C LYS A 559 10.65 1.97 31.64
N PRO A 560 10.72 3.30 31.70
CA PRO A 560 9.60 4.11 32.17
C PRO A 560 8.36 4.08 31.26
N GLY A 561 8.51 3.70 29.99
CA GLY A 561 7.41 3.57 29.02
C GLY A 561 6.93 2.13 28.78
N ILE A 562 7.37 1.16 29.60
CA ILE A 562 6.91 -0.23 29.47
C ILE A 562 5.40 -0.30 29.77
N VAL A 563 4.67 -0.96 28.89
CA VAL A 563 3.28 -1.36 29.14
C VAL A 563 3.31 -2.73 29.82
N LEU A 564 2.76 -2.80 31.03
CA LEU A 564 2.92 -3.93 31.91
C LEU A 564 1.57 -4.32 32.53
N TYR A 565 1.13 -5.54 32.25
CA TYR A 565 -0.09 -6.10 32.82
C TYR A 565 0.29 -7.14 33.88
N LEU A 566 -0.14 -6.89 35.12
CA LEU A 566 0.14 -7.70 36.31
C LEU A 566 -1.14 -8.02 37.08
N ASN A 567 -2.30 -7.88 36.45
CA ASN A 567 -3.60 -8.15 37.05
C ASN A 567 -3.66 -9.58 37.59
N HIS A 568 -4.49 -9.83 38.59
CA HIS A 568 -4.70 -11.18 39.13
C HIS A 568 -3.40 -11.88 39.59
N ASN A 569 -2.46 -11.12 40.13
CA ASN A 569 -1.26 -11.62 40.80
C ASN A 569 -1.29 -11.30 42.31
N PRO A 570 -0.61 -12.08 43.17
CA PRO A 570 -0.55 -11.87 44.61
C PRO A 570 0.34 -10.68 45.05
N ILE A 571 0.30 -9.55 44.33
CA ILE A 571 1.07 -8.33 44.64
C ILE A 571 0.36 -7.54 45.73
N SER A 572 1.01 -7.39 46.88
CA SER A 572 0.45 -6.67 48.04
C SER A 572 0.98 -5.24 48.21
N THR A 573 2.18 -4.95 47.72
CA THR A 573 2.83 -3.64 47.88
C THR A 573 3.45 -3.14 46.60
N ILE A 574 3.28 -1.85 46.33
CA ILE A 574 3.90 -1.12 45.22
C ILE A 574 4.56 0.14 45.80
N PRO A 575 5.78 0.52 45.38
CA PRO A 575 6.42 1.74 45.85
C PRO A 575 5.57 2.99 45.53
N ASP A 576 5.39 3.88 46.51
CA ASP A 576 4.57 5.10 46.38
C ASP A 576 4.97 5.97 45.18
N SER A 577 6.26 6.00 44.84
CA SER A 577 6.79 6.74 43.68
C SER A 577 6.31 6.21 42.33
N LEU A 578 5.82 4.97 42.27
CA LEU A 578 5.35 4.31 41.05
C LEU A 578 3.83 4.26 40.94
N VAL A 579 3.09 4.56 42.01
CA VAL A 579 1.62 4.66 42.00
C VAL A 579 1.08 5.56 40.88
N PRO A 580 1.69 6.73 40.56
CA PRO A 580 1.21 7.57 39.46
C PRO A 580 1.29 6.93 38.07
N LYS A 581 2.06 5.84 37.88
CA LYS A 581 2.16 5.10 36.61
C LYS A 581 1.06 4.05 36.44
N LEU A 582 0.34 3.72 37.52
CA LEU A 582 -0.70 2.69 37.50
C LEU A 582 -1.95 3.19 36.75
N GLY A 583 -2.69 2.28 36.11
CA GLY A 583 -3.91 2.57 35.36
C GLY A 583 -3.71 3.35 34.04
N THR A 584 -2.47 3.70 33.70
CA THR A 584 -2.12 4.32 32.39
C THR A 584 -1.35 3.35 31.52
N ILE A 585 -0.21 2.87 32.01
CA ILE A 585 0.66 1.90 31.31
C ILE A 585 0.95 0.66 32.15
N ILE A 586 0.69 0.68 33.46
CA ILE A 586 0.82 -0.48 34.34
C ILE A 586 -0.55 -0.84 34.90
N ASP A 587 -1.01 -2.05 34.63
CA ASP A 587 -2.26 -2.58 35.17
C ASP A 587 -1.98 -3.56 36.30
N VAL A 588 -2.62 -3.33 37.45
CA VAL A 588 -2.50 -4.13 38.68
C VAL A 588 -3.89 -4.40 39.27
N ALA A 589 -4.91 -4.37 38.43
CA ALA A 589 -6.27 -4.67 38.81
C ALA A 589 -6.35 -6.05 39.50
N SER A 590 -7.29 -6.16 40.44
CA SER A 590 -7.55 -7.44 41.12
C SER A 590 -6.35 -8.05 41.87
N THR A 591 -5.37 -7.22 42.27
CA THR A 591 -4.27 -7.62 43.16
C THR A 591 -4.61 -7.33 44.64
N PRO A 592 -3.96 -7.99 45.62
CA PRO A 592 -4.09 -7.63 47.04
C PRO A 592 -3.80 -6.15 47.34
N PHE A 593 -2.88 -5.51 46.62
CA PHE A 593 -2.64 -4.07 46.68
C PHE A 593 -3.94 -3.27 46.45
N CYS A 594 -4.67 -3.62 45.38
CA CYS A 594 -5.94 -3.00 45.03
C CYS A 594 -7.10 -3.37 45.97
N SER A 595 -6.98 -4.44 46.78
CA SER A 595 -7.96 -4.73 47.84
C SER A 595 -7.88 -3.71 48.99
N SER A 596 -6.71 -3.09 49.16
CA SER A 596 -6.44 -2.10 50.22
C SER A 596 -6.61 -0.64 49.76
N GLN A 597 -6.71 -0.38 48.45
CA GLN A 597 -6.82 0.96 47.87
C GLN A 597 -8.03 1.07 46.94
N SER A 598 -8.81 2.15 47.08
CA SER A 598 -9.98 2.41 46.22
C SER A 598 -9.69 3.51 45.20
N GLY A 599 -10.04 3.30 43.91
CA GLY A 599 -9.94 4.33 42.88
C GLY A 599 -9.96 3.78 41.45
N VAL A 600 -9.79 4.67 40.46
CA VAL A 600 -9.79 4.35 39.02
C VAL A 600 -8.70 3.33 38.64
N VAL A 601 -7.56 3.38 39.33
CA VAL A 601 -6.43 2.45 39.17
C VAL A 601 -6.79 1.00 39.49
N CYS A 602 -7.73 0.79 40.41
CA CYS A 602 -8.05 -0.51 40.99
C CYS A 602 -9.45 -0.99 40.61
N SER A 603 -9.97 -0.54 39.46
CA SER A 603 -11.22 -1.09 38.92
C SER A 603 -11.02 -2.59 38.66
N PRO A 604 -11.95 -3.47 39.06
CA PRO A 604 -11.83 -4.89 38.81
C PRO A 604 -11.99 -5.22 37.32
N ASP A 605 -11.51 -6.39 36.94
CA ASP A 605 -11.79 -6.98 35.63
C ASP A 605 -13.16 -7.68 35.61
N CYS A 606 -13.66 -8.02 34.43
CA CYS A 606 -14.98 -8.64 34.28
C CYS A 606 -15.02 -10.11 34.75
N SER A 607 -13.85 -10.76 34.83
CA SER A 607 -13.66 -12.12 35.33
C SER A 607 -12.23 -12.30 35.80
N ASP A 608 -12.00 -13.24 36.71
CA ASP A 608 -10.67 -13.53 37.28
C ASP A 608 -9.65 -14.07 36.27
N ILE A 609 -10.12 -14.50 35.10
CA ILE A 609 -9.30 -15.09 34.04
C ILE A 609 -9.35 -14.26 32.74
N CYS A 610 -10.04 -13.13 32.72
CA CYS A 610 -10.16 -12.28 31.54
C CYS A 610 -9.63 -10.88 31.84
N SER A 611 -8.42 -10.59 31.38
CA SER A 611 -7.83 -9.27 31.49
C SER A 611 -8.39 -8.33 30.42
N ARG A 612 -8.34 -7.02 30.68
CA ARG A 612 -8.75 -5.99 29.72
C ARG A 612 -8.10 -6.09 28.33
N PRO A 613 -6.78 -6.34 28.17
CA PRO A 613 -6.17 -6.41 26.85
C PRO A 613 -6.64 -7.61 26.02
N MET A 614 -7.17 -8.66 26.65
CA MET A 614 -7.77 -9.80 25.95
C MET A 614 -9.14 -9.45 25.37
N ARG A 615 -9.94 -8.63 26.07
CA ARG A 615 -11.33 -8.40 25.70
C ARG A 615 -11.48 -7.55 24.44
N GLY A 616 -12.05 -8.13 23.38
CA GLY A 616 -12.38 -7.39 22.15
C GLY A 616 -11.14 -7.01 21.33
N ASN A 617 -10.14 -7.90 21.30
CA ASN A 617 -8.86 -7.69 20.62
C ASN A 617 -8.77 -8.37 19.24
N PHE A 618 -9.89 -8.85 18.69
CA PHE A 618 -10.04 -9.61 17.45
C PHE A 618 -9.47 -11.04 17.46
N LEU A 619 -9.02 -11.53 18.61
CA LEU A 619 -8.75 -12.94 18.86
C LEU A 619 -9.89 -13.51 19.70
N CYS A 620 -10.36 -14.71 19.40
CA CYS A 620 -11.31 -15.37 20.31
C CYS A 620 -10.57 -15.79 21.57
N ASP A 621 -10.67 -15.06 22.66
CA ASP A 621 -10.07 -15.36 23.95
C ASP A 621 -11.07 -16.13 24.82
N LEU A 622 -10.91 -17.47 24.88
CA LEU A 622 -11.82 -18.35 25.65
C LEU A 622 -12.04 -17.92 27.11
N PRO A 623 -11.02 -17.42 27.85
CA PRO A 623 -11.23 -16.90 29.20
C PRO A 623 -12.18 -15.68 29.27
N CYS A 624 -12.25 -14.88 28.20
CA CYS A 624 -13.12 -13.71 28.07
C CYS A 624 -14.50 -14.03 27.49
N ASN A 625 -14.72 -15.25 26.99
CA ASN A 625 -15.98 -15.67 26.39
C ASN A 625 -17.06 -16.05 27.43
N THR A 626 -17.39 -15.11 28.32
CA THR A 626 -18.41 -15.27 29.37
C THR A 626 -19.42 -14.12 29.31
N SER A 627 -20.62 -14.32 29.86
CA SER A 627 -21.64 -13.28 29.91
C SER A 627 -21.20 -12.03 30.69
N ALA A 628 -20.38 -12.21 31.73
CA ALA A 628 -19.83 -11.11 32.52
C ALA A 628 -18.86 -10.23 31.72
N CYS A 629 -18.12 -10.85 30.79
CA CYS A 629 -17.18 -10.19 29.89
C CYS A 629 -17.77 -9.86 28.52
N ASN A 630 -19.10 -9.88 28.39
CA ASN A 630 -19.82 -9.61 27.15
C ASN A 630 -19.38 -10.51 25.97
N TYR A 631 -19.10 -11.78 26.25
CA TYR A 631 -18.69 -12.80 25.27
C TYR A 631 -17.51 -12.35 24.41
N ASP A 632 -16.46 -11.84 25.06
CA ASP A 632 -15.28 -11.30 24.40
C ASP A 632 -15.59 -10.23 23.34
N ASN A 633 -16.63 -9.42 23.62
CA ASN A 633 -17.20 -8.45 22.68
C ASN A 633 -17.56 -9.02 21.30
N GLY A 634 -17.77 -10.33 21.20
CA GLY A 634 -18.15 -11.03 19.98
C GLY A 634 -17.01 -11.62 19.17
N ASP A 635 -15.75 -11.54 19.62
CA ASP A 635 -14.60 -12.08 18.89
C ASP A 635 -14.65 -13.62 18.71
N CYS A 636 -15.39 -14.31 19.59
CA CYS A 636 -15.66 -15.75 19.51
C CYS A 636 -16.94 -16.14 18.73
N ASN A 637 -17.64 -15.19 18.11
CA ASN A 637 -18.84 -15.49 17.31
C ASN A 637 -18.44 -15.94 15.90
N PHE A 638 -18.32 -17.25 15.72
CA PHE A 638 -17.95 -17.88 14.45
C PHE A 638 -19.14 -18.23 13.55
#